data_AF-A0A9N8H227-F1
#
_entry.id   AF-A0A9N8H227-F1
#
_cell.length_a   1.000
_cell.length_b   1.000
_cell.length_c   1.000
_cell.angle_alpha   90.00
_cell.angle_beta   90.00
_cell.angle_gamma   90.00
#
_symmetry.space_group_name_H-M   'P 1'
#
loop_
_entity.id
_entity.type
_entity.pdbx_description
1 polymer ?
#
loop_
_entity_poly.entity_id
_entity_poly.type
_entity_poly.pdbx_seq_one_letter_code
_entity_poly.pdbx_strand_id
1 'polypeptide(L)'
;MRREGVRTRTGTGVCEGYDGIYHIQSGDVGGAAATIFFQFVLAQLIYAEQHNLKPWVFFNNISHHVYDQRIHNQTGTKITLQFQMKQGMKVYHHQDKRLRRAAYPGKPFLPQGQEEQQLHSHLFQFTGDGVWQNYFLPVSDFDPNTTVDPSCQGKPLVTMDIWSITPGLHIYAPWTPRMWRYHVLPDYMQQRHLTLREWLTPQRIRAHAMTQKYIQVQPNLWKMADSLLQKKENNNNAPCLGLHIRWSDKGGGRRIIQVQEFLPYIQQFVTLQQHQQQQTDKDTCCCIMLATDSTKVLDEIQKRWPLSIRQHLRFQGAHVLRSSDETPVFEMTTTADNDNDKDNNNKQQRPAALVSHHRTNTEVLVDILALSRCDFLIHGHSAVSDAAMYLNDKLIYQSVNLEDPDDFSVQDFGNLVRDIQQRGHVNLTRYFPDPWWNTTTFVEPIAPQATGSNQFCSPNNDGDEYRGILHISIGGGSDFSFGMTFFHFVLNQLLFADKYKLKPFIHLTQQDAQAVYDPRMHASNGWTSTLDIRTTRSVTVRNVSVASGGADGPMQRIYPSDVDANSGYKSTLNLSGNGIWNSYFEPVSDIDPRSEETFQSCRDKPWVVLRREMVTSGLHLWAPWSVKSFKYSGLPDQLWWKGKKTQRAGGPSLGETVGESLSDWYLPMRKKGHEIVGKYYRPHAFLWKRVEEVLQTSGAQTDCCLAMHIRQGDKEGYGKRKLSRIRDYKPFVEAFLNATHGKSFVYLATDAWRVIDAIQDNWDASLRSRIHSQGDHVVRSVRWVPAHMLEPDNRHRVNLEALVDTLAMSRCQFLLHGFSTMSEAAIYMNLNLHYHSVNLDDVNHMGVKEFEVLIRGNEFCSSRR
;
A
#
# COMPACT_ATOMS: atom_id res chain seq x y z
N MET A 1 -4.86 3.18 -17.83
CA MET A 1 -4.71 2.13 -18.86
C MET A 1 -4.55 2.82 -20.20
N ARG A 2 -3.37 2.76 -20.84
CA ARG A 2 -3.25 3.19 -22.23
C ARG A 2 -4.15 2.26 -23.05
N ARG A 3 -5.09 2.80 -23.84
CA ARG A 3 -5.79 2.04 -24.87
C ARG A 3 -4.73 1.63 -25.89
N GLU A 4 -4.07 0.49 -25.67
CA GLU A 4 -3.34 -0.18 -26.75
C GLU A 4 -4.32 -0.30 -27.91
N GLY A 5 -3.89 0.14 -29.09
CA GLY A 5 -4.74 0.32 -30.26
C GLY A 5 -5.67 -0.87 -30.42
N VAL A 6 -6.97 -0.59 -30.38
CA VAL A 6 -8.01 -1.58 -30.71
C VAL A 6 -7.68 -2.04 -32.12
N ARG A 7 -6.98 -3.17 -32.25
CA ARG A 7 -6.86 -3.86 -33.52
C ARG A 7 -8.29 -4.08 -33.97
N THR A 8 -8.71 -3.37 -35.02
CA THR A 8 -9.98 -3.60 -35.69
C THR A 8 -9.92 -5.03 -36.23
N ARG A 9 -10.39 -5.98 -35.42
CA ARG A 9 -10.45 -7.39 -35.79
C ARG A 9 -11.48 -7.46 -36.91
N THR A 10 -11.03 -7.74 -38.13
CA THR A 10 -11.86 -7.92 -39.33
C THR A 10 -12.52 -9.30 -39.38
N GLY A 11 -12.42 -10.06 -38.29
CA GLY A 11 -13.07 -11.33 -38.14
C GLY A 11 -14.53 -11.16 -37.70
N THR A 12 -15.46 -11.83 -38.37
CA THR A 12 -16.89 -11.79 -38.09
C THR A 12 -17.38 -12.85 -37.08
N GLY A 13 -16.54 -13.80 -36.70
CA GLY A 13 -16.92 -14.90 -35.81
C GLY A 13 -16.91 -14.50 -34.33
N VAL A 14 -17.89 -15.00 -33.57
CA VAL A 14 -18.08 -14.71 -32.13
C VAL A 14 -16.79 -14.93 -31.32
N CYS A 15 -16.01 -15.98 -31.58
CA CYS A 15 -14.79 -16.29 -30.81
C CYS A 15 -13.49 -15.79 -31.46
N GLU A 16 -13.55 -15.01 -32.53
CA GLU A 16 -12.35 -14.60 -33.25
C GLU A 16 -11.49 -13.61 -32.46
N GLY A 17 -10.20 -13.96 -32.39
CA GLY A 17 -9.19 -13.25 -31.61
C GLY A 17 -9.23 -13.51 -30.10
N TYR A 18 -10.14 -14.35 -29.58
CA TYR A 18 -10.09 -14.83 -28.20
C TYR A 18 -9.32 -16.16 -28.11
N ASP A 19 -8.67 -16.41 -26.98
CA ASP A 19 -7.90 -17.62 -26.72
C ASP A 19 -8.81 -18.80 -26.31
N GLY A 20 -10.00 -18.51 -25.79
CA GLY A 20 -10.98 -19.48 -25.31
C GLY A 20 -12.27 -18.82 -24.81
N ILE A 21 -13.22 -19.64 -24.37
CA ILE A 21 -14.39 -19.19 -23.60
C ILE A 21 -14.08 -19.42 -22.12
N TYR A 22 -14.35 -18.43 -21.26
CA TYR A 22 -14.30 -18.60 -19.82
C TYR A 22 -15.71 -18.78 -19.25
N HIS A 23 -15.99 -19.98 -18.76
CA HIS A 23 -17.26 -20.32 -18.12
C HIS A 23 -17.23 -19.96 -16.64
N ILE A 24 -18.05 -18.97 -16.29
CA ILE A 24 -18.29 -18.51 -14.92
C ILE A 24 -19.42 -19.37 -14.35
N GLN A 25 -19.04 -20.48 -13.71
CA GLN A 25 -19.96 -21.52 -13.26
C GLN A 25 -20.55 -21.30 -11.86
N SER A 26 -19.85 -20.55 -11.02
CA SER A 26 -20.26 -20.29 -9.63
C SER A 26 -19.56 -19.04 -9.09
N GLY A 27 -20.07 -18.52 -7.97
CA GLY A 27 -19.32 -17.66 -7.07
C GLY A 27 -18.89 -18.43 -5.83
N ASP A 28 -18.99 -17.80 -4.67
CA ASP A 28 -18.84 -18.45 -3.37
C ASP A 28 -20.04 -19.35 -3.02
N VAL A 29 -19.83 -20.29 -2.10
CA VAL A 29 -20.91 -21.13 -1.56
C VAL A 29 -21.77 -20.37 -0.55
N GLY A 30 -21.18 -19.47 0.26
CA GLY A 30 -21.89 -18.69 1.28
C GLY A 30 -22.23 -17.25 0.86
N GLY A 31 -21.99 -16.90 -0.40
CA GLY A 31 -22.26 -15.57 -0.91
C GLY A 31 -23.75 -15.37 -1.27
N ALA A 32 -24.33 -14.27 -0.81
CA ALA A 32 -25.65 -13.80 -1.25
C ALA A 32 -25.56 -13.03 -2.59
N ALA A 33 -26.72 -12.69 -3.17
CA ALA A 33 -26.84 -12.07 -4.51
C ALA A 33 -25.86 -10.93 -4.80
N ALA A 34 -25.76 -9.91 -3.95
CA ALA A 34 -24.84 -8.79 -4.19
C ALA A 34 -23.37 -9.26 -4.28
N THR A 35 -22.96 -10.14 -3.37
CA THR A 35 -21.62 -10.73 -3.34
C THR A 35 -21.38 -11.59 -4.58
N ILE A 36 -22.31 -12.47 -4.93
CA ILE A 36 -22.16 -13.38 -6.08
C ILE A 36 -22.16 -12.60 -7.40
N PHE A 37 -23.20 -11.80 -7.67
CA PHE A 37 -23.40 -11.16 -8.97
C PHE A 37 -22.44 -10.01 -9.24
N PHE A 38 -22.00 -9.29 -8.23
CA PHE A 38 -21.07 -8.18 -8.42
C PHE A 38 -19.66 -8.54 -7.99
N GLN A 39 -19.44 -9.12 -6.81
CA GLN A 39 -18.05 -9.35 -6.39
C GLN A 39 -17.39 -10.51 -7.16
N PHE A 40 -18.01 -11.68 -7.13
CA PHE A 40 -17.42 -12.89 -7.69
C PHE A 40 -17.43 -12.88 -9.22
N VAL A 41 -18.52 -12.41 -9.84
CA VAL A 41 -18.57 -12.29 -11.30
C VAL A 41 -17.60 -11.22 -11.79
N LEU A 42 -17.49 -10.03 -11.16
CA LEU A 42 -16.54 -9.01 -11.63
C LEU A 42 -15.09 -9.47 -11.50
N ALA A 43 -14.72 -10.16 -10.41
CA ALA A 43 -13.38 -10.76 -10.29
C ALA A 43 -13.09 -11.74 -11.44
N GLN A 44 -14.09 -12.55 -11.79
CA GLN A 44 -14.00 -13.52 -12.88
C GLN A 44 -13.99 -12.90 -14.28
N LEU A 45 -14.73 -11.80 -14.49
CA LEU A 45 -14.68 -11.01 -15.73
C LEU A 45 -13.32 -10.33 -15.91
N ILE A 46 -12.73 -9.81 -14.82
CA ILE A 46 -11.38 -9.24 -14.85
C ILE A 46 -10.34 -10.30 -15.23
N TYR A 47 -10.46 -11.52 -14.68
CA TYR A 47 -9.61 -12.65 -15.08
C TYR A 47 -9.73 -12.94 -16.58
N ALA A 48 -10.96 -13.00 -17.11
CA ALA A 48 -11.22 -13.27 -18.52
C ALA A 48 -10.52 -12.23 -19.42
N GLU A 49 -10.64 -10.94 -19.10
CA GLU A 49 -9.97 -9.85 -19.81
C GLU A 49 -8.45 -9.96 -19.77
N GLN A 50 -7.87 -10.27 -18.61
CA GLN A 50 -6.41 -10.40 -18.45
C GLN A 50 -5.81 -11.54 -19.26
N HIS A 51 -6.62 -12.53 -19.62
CA HIS A 51 -6.17 -13.73 -20.33
C HIS A 51 -6.81 -13.90 -21.70
N ASN A 52 -7.39 -12.83 -22.28
CA ASN A 52 -8.00 -12.82 -23.61
C ASN A 52 -9.05 -13.93 -23.80
N LEU A 53 -9.87 -14.17 -22.78
CA LEU A 53 -10.96 -15.15 -22.80
C LEU A 53 -12.30 -14.42 -22.96
N LYS A 54 -13.22 -15.00 -23.72
CA LYS A 54 -14.57 -14.47 -23.85
C LYS A 54 -15.44 -15.02 -22.71
N PRO A 55 -16.05 -14.16 -21.86
CA PRO A 55 -16.78 -14.64 -20.69
C PRO A 55 -18.16 -15.19 -21.07
N TRP A 56 -18.60 -16.23 -20.35
CA TRP A 56 -19.94 -16.78 -20.38
C TRP A 56 -20.39 -17.14 -18.97
N VAL A 57 -21.51 -16.56 -18.50
CA VAL A 57 -22.04 -16.81 -17.15
C VAL A 57 -23.18 -17.81 -17.23
N PHE A 58 -23.00 -18.94 -16.57
CA PHE A 58 -24.04 -19.95 -16.39
C PHE A 58 -23.85 -20.61 -15.03
N PHE A 59 -24.59 -20.11 -14.04
CA PHE A 59 -24.47 -20.58 -12.67
C PHE A 59 -25.20 -21.90 -12.44
N ASN A 60 -24.51 -22.83 -11.80
CA ASN A 60 -25.08 -24.06 -11.27
C ASN A 60 -25.59 -23.86 -9.82
N ASN A 61 -25.93 -24.96 -9.14
CA ASN A 61 -26.44 -24.95 -7.78
C ASN A 61 -25.37 -24.83 -6.67
N ILE A 62 -24.09 -24.64 -7.01
CA ILE A 62 -23.01 -24.47 -6.00
C ILE A 62 -23.24 -23.19 -5.18
N SER A 63 -23.61 -22.08 -5.83
CA SER A 63 -23.97 -20.83 -5.16
C SER A 63 -25.44 -20.87 -4.71
N HIS A 64 -25.73 -21.77 -3.77
CA HIS A 64 -27.09 -22.14 -3.37
C HIS A 64 -27.95 -20.96 -2.89
N HIS A 65 -27.36 -19.93 -2.26
CA HIS A 65 -28.13 -18.74 -1.83
C HIS A 65 -28.70 -17.89 -2.96
N VAL A 66 -28.17 -18.01 -4.18
CA VAL A 66 -28.76 -17.36 -5.37
C VAL A 66 -29.51 -18.35 -6.26
N TYR A 67 -29.37 -19.64 -6.01
CA TYR A 67 -30.00 -20.70 -6.79
C TYR A 67 -31.34 -21.11 -6.17
N ASP A 68 -32.42 -20.80 -6.86
CA ASP A 68 -33.75 -21.32 -6.56
C ASP A 68 -34.06 -22.55 -7.42
N GLN A 69 -34.17 -23.72 -6.81
CA GLN A 69 -34.48 -24.98 -7.50
C GLN A 69 -35.82 -24.91 -8.26
N ARG A 70 -36.80 -24.18 -7.75
CA ARG A 70 -38.12 -24.10 -8.39
C ARG A 70 -38.06 -23.24 -9.65
N ILE A 71 -37.35 -22.13 -9.60
CA ILE A 71 -37.26 -21.22 -10.75
C ILE A 71 -36.24 -21.73 -11.76
N HIS A 72 -35.05 -22.13 -11.32
CA HIS A 72 -33.94 -22.43 -12.22
C HIS A 72 -33.89 -23.90 -12.69
N ASN A 73 -34.78 -24.78 -12.18
CA ASN A 73 -34.83 -26.19 -12.59
C ASN A 73 -36.22 -26.73 -12.98
N GLN A 74 -37.34 -26.00 -12.77
CA GLN A 74 -38.70 -26.53 -13.00
C GLN A 74 -39.38 -26.09 -14.31
N THR A 75 -38.65 -25.79 -15.38
CA THR A 75 -39.31 -25.81 -16.68
C THR A 75 -39.70 -27.27 -16.98
N GLY A 76 -41.00 -27.56 -17.07
CA GLY A 76 -41.55 -28.89 -17.34
C GLY A 76 -41.02 -29.55 -18.64
N THR A 77 -40.29 -28.80 -19.45
CA THR A 77 -39.34 -29.28 -20.45
C THR A 77 -37.93 -29.00 -19.94
N LYS A 78 -37.20 -30.03 -19.46
CA LYS A 78 -35.78 -29.89 -19.06
C LYS A 78 -34.97 -29.28 -20.20
N ILE A 79 -34.78 -27.96 -20.18
CA ILE A 79 -33.88 -27.31 -21.13
C ILE A 79 -32.50 -27.85 -20.80
N THR A 80 -32.01 -28.74 -21.66
CA THR A 80 -30.66 -29.30 -21.57
C THR A 80 -29.86 -28.63 -22.67
N LEU A 81 -28.98 -27.73 -22.28
CA LEU A 81 -28.06 -27.07 -23.20
C LEU A 81 -26.97 -28.07 -23.53
N GLN A 82 -26.85 -28.42 -24.81
CA GLN A 82 -25.85 -29.38 -25.28
C GLN A 82 -25.06 -28.76 -26.42
N PHE A 83 -23.74 -28.71 -26.26
CA PHE A 83 -22.87 -28.19 -27.30
C PHE A 83 -21.47 -28.78 -27.25
N GLN A 84 -20.78 -28.78 -28.39
CA GLN A 84 -19.42 -29.30 -28.51
C GLN A 84 -18.40 -28.17 -28.57
N MET A 85 -17.39 -28.24 -27.71
CA MET A 85 -16.23 -27.36 -27.69
C MET A 85 -14.99 -28.13 -27.23
N LYS A 86 -13.82 -27.49 -27.27
CA LYS A 86 -12.60 -28.14 -26.77
C LYS A 86 -12.53 -28.12 -25.24
N GLN A 87 -11.99 -29.18 -24.65
CA GLN A 87 -11.62 -29.27 -23.23
C GLN A 87 -10.15 -29.68 -23.08
N GLY A 88 -9.52 -29.33 -21.95
CA GLY A 88 -8.20 -29.83 -21.57
C GLY A 88 -7.24 -28.79 -21.00
N MET A 89 -7.60 -27.49 -21.03
CA MET A 89 -6.79 -26.46 -20.38
C MET A 89 -6.85 -26.58 -18.86
N LYS A 90 -5.71 -26.37 -18.20
CA LYS A 90 -5.61 -26.17 -16.75
C LYS A 90 -5.33 -24.70 -16.46
N VAL A 91 -5.66 -24.26 -15.25
CA VAL A 91 -5.35 -22.91 -14.78
C VAL A 91 -4.05 -22.94 -13.99
N TYR A 92 -3.06 -22.13 -14.39
CA TYR A 92 -1.82 -22.01 -13.63
C TYR A 92 -2.09 -21.30 -12.30
N HIS A 93 -1.43 -21.67 -11.21
CA HIS A 93 -1.57 -20.96 -9.94
C HIS A 93 -0.32 -20.13 -9.66
N HIS A 94 -0.46 -18.81 -9.63
CA HIS A 94 0.61 -17.92 -9.20
C HIS A 94 0.74 -17.97 -7.68
N GLN A 95 1.87 -18.46 -7.18
CA GLN A 95 2.20 -18.42 -5.76
C GLN A 95 2.86 -17.10 -5.41
N ASP A 96 2.28 -16.36 -4.46
CA ASP A 96 2.91 -15.15 -3.94
C ASP A 96 4.13 -15.54 -3.07
N LYS A 97 5.32 -15.12 -3.49
CA LYS A 97 6.58 -15.40 -2.78
C LYS A 97 6.57 -14.87 -1.34
N ARG A 98 5.74 -13.86 -1.05
CA ARG A 98 5.59 -13.26 0.29
C ARG A 98 4.78 -14.14 1.24
N LEU A 99 3.90 -15.00 0.72
CA LEU A 99 3.09 -15.90 1.53
C LEU A 99 2.82 -17.21 0.78
N ARG A 100 3.47 -18.29 1.23
CA ARG A 100 3.38 -19.63 0.58
C ARG A 100 1.95 -20.15 0.36
N ARG A 101 0.98 -19.74 1.18
CA ARG A 101 -0.43 -20.15 1.06
C ARG A 101 -1.26 -19.24 0.15
N ALA A 102 -0.75 -18.06 -0.20
CA ALA A 102 -1.43 -17.16 -1.13
C ALA A 102 -1.12 -17.60 -2.56
N ALA A 103 -2.07 -18.32 -3.14
CA ALA A 103 -2.05 -18.68 -4.55
C ALA A 103 -3.32 -18.14 -5.21
N TYR A 104 -3.19 -17.58 -6.41
CA TYR A 104 -4.32 -17.11 -7.21
C TYR A 104 -4.17 -17.58 -8.66
N PRO A 105 -5.26 -17.75 -9.41
CA PRO A 105 -5.19 -18.27 -10.77
C PRO A 105 -4.50 -17.27 -11.71
N GLY A 106 -3.63 -17.80 -12.56
CA GLY A 106 -2.95 -17.12 -13.66
C GLY A 106 -3.38 -17.71 -15.01
N LYS A 107 -2.55 -17.54 -16.05
CA LYS A 107 -2.95 -17.88 -17.43
C LYS A 107 -3.34 -19.37 -17.57
N PRO A 108 -4.44 -19.68 -18.28
CA PRO A 108 -4.72 -21.06 -18.69
C PRO A 108 -3.60 -21.62 -19.56
N PHE A 109 -3.26 -22.89 -19.39
CA PHE A 109 -2.19 -23.56 -20.13
C PHE A 109 -2.54 -25.03 -20.42
N LEU A 110 -1.88 -25.59 -21.44
CA LEU A 110 -1.87 -27.03 -21.70
C LEU A 110 -0.68 -27.65 -20.94
N PRO A 111 -0.89 -28.72 -20.15
CA PRO A 111 0.21 -29.39 -19.45
C PRO A 111 1.30 -29.88 -20.41
N GLN A 112 2.56 -29.53 -20.13
CA GLN A 112 3.73 -29.99 -20.92
C GLN A 112 3.84 -31.53 -20.86
N GLY A 113 4.20 -32.15 -21.99
CA GLY A 113 4.29 -33.60 -22.11
C GLY A 113 2.95 -34.31 -22.36
N GLN A 114 1.85 -33.56 -22.47
CA GLN A 114 0.54 -34.05 -22.94
C GLN A 114 0.14 -33.38 -24.26
N GLU A 115 1.11 -32.92 -25.04
CA GLU A 115 0.87 -32.23 -26.32
C GLU A 115 0.20 -33.13 -27.37
N GLU A 116 0.29 -34.45 -27.23
CA GLU A 116 -0.46 -35.43 -28.04
C GLU A 116 -1.87 -35.76 -27.47
N GLN A 117 -2.12 -35.53 -26.18
CA GLN A 117 -3.46 -35.57 -25.56
C GLN A 117 -4.13 -34.19 -25.68
N GLN A 118 -4.12 -33.68 -26.92
CA GLN A 118 -4.57 -32.36 -27.34
C GLN A 118 -5.96 -32.02 -26.82
N LEU A 119 -6.26 -30.72 -26.80
CA LEU A 119 -7.61 -30.18 -26.73
C LEU A 119 -8.59 -31.09 -27.50
N HIS A 120 -9.38 -31.86 -26.77
CA HIS A 120 -10.30 -32.84 -27.35
C HIS A 120 -11.70 -32.25 -27.40
N SER A 121 -12.46 -32.66 -28.41
CA SER A 121 -13.87 -32.26 -28.48
C SER A 121 -14.60 -32.90 -27.30
N HIS A 122 -15.36 -32.10 -26.57
CA HIS A 122 -16.16 -32.54 -25.44
C HIS A 122 -17.59 -32.02 -25.62
N LEU A 123 -18.58 -32.91 -25.39
CA LEU A 123 -19.99 -32.55 -25.38
C LEU A 123 -20.34 -32.04 -23.97
N PHE A 124 -20.45 -30.73 -23.82
CA PHE A 124 -20.88 -30.13 -22.57
C PHE A 124 -22.41 -30.20 -22.47
N GLN A 125 -22.90 -30.56 -21.28
CA GLN A 125 -24.33 -30.64 -20.97
C GLN A 125 -24.63 -29.83 -19.71
N PHE A 126 -25.53 -28.86 -19.82
CA PHE A 126 -25.99 -28.04 -18.71
C PHE A 126 -27.51 -28.13 -18.60
N THR A 127 -28.03 -28.19 -17.38
CA THR A 127 -29.47 -28.27 -17.11
C THR A 127 -29.99 -26.94 -16.58
N GLY A 128 -31.15 -26.52 -17.07
CA GLY A 128 -31.81 -25.29 -16.65
C GLY A 128 -31.48 -24.11 -17.56
N ASP A 129 -32.09 -22.96 -17.26
CA ASP A 129 -31.89 -21.68 -17.94
C ASP A 129 -30.73 -20.87 -17.35
N GLY A 130 -30.27 -21.23 -16.15
CA GLY A 130 -29.20 -20.58 -15.41
C GLY A 130 -29.70 -19.42 -14.54
N VAL A 131 -29.05 -19.20 -13.39
CA VAL A 131 -29.43 -18.13 -12.45
C VAL A 131 -29.27 -16.74 -13.08
N TRP A 132 -28.26 -16.53 -13.92
CA TRP A 132 -27.89 -15.22 -14.45
C TRP A 132 -28.98 -14.61 -15.34
N GLN A 133 -29.57 -15.43 -16.22
CA GLN A 133 -30.53 -15.06 -17.26
C GLN A 133 -31.81 -14.45 -16.66
N ASN A 134 -32.13 -14.82 -15.41
CA ASN A 134 -33.29 -14.31 -14.67
C ASN A 134 -33.13 -12.86 -14.21
N TYR A 135 -31.90 -12.31 -14.19
CA TYR A 135 -31.62 -10.98 -13.63
C TYR A 135 -30.81 -10.07 -14.55
N PHE A 136 -30.03 -10.65 -15.45
CA PHE A 136 -29.11 -9.93 -16.32
C PHE A 136 -29.22 -10.43 -17.77
N LEU A 137 -28.87 -9.58 -18.72
CA LEU A 137 -28.63 -9.97 -20.11
C LEU A 137 -27.28 -10.71 -20.22
N PRO A 138 -27.04 -11.47 -21.31
CA PRO A 138 -25.77 -12.15 -21.53
C PRO A 138 -24.57 -11.20 -21.48
N VAL A 139 -23.49 -11.62 -20.81
CA VAL A 139 -22.24 -10.82 -20.70
C VAL A 139 -21.43 -10.78 -22.00
N SER A 140 -21.76 -11.63 -22.97
CA SER A 140 -21.19 -11.62 -24.31
C SER A 140 -22.19 -12.19 -25.31
N ASP A 141 -21.88 -12.05 -26.59
CA ASP A 141 -22.58 -12.62 -27.73
C ASP A 141 -22.32 -14.13 -27.92
N PHE A 142 -21.61 -14.80 -27.00
CA PHE A 142 -21.53 -16.25 -26.99
C PHE A 142 -22.81 -16.86 -26.39
N ASP A 143 -23.64 -17.49 -27.24
CA ASP A 143 -24.87 -18.15 -26.84
C ASP A 143 -24.88 -19.64 -27.27
N PRO A 144 -24.64 -20.59 -26.34
CA PRO A 144 -24.64 -22.01 -26.64
C PRO A 144 -26.05 -22.61 -26.83
N ASN A 145 -27.12 -21.84 -26.61
CA ASN A 145 -28.49 -22.31 -26.85
C ASN A 145 -28.80 -22.37 -28.35
N THR A 146 -28.02 -21.63 -29.15
CA THR A 146 -28.05 -21.67 -30.61
C THR A 146 -26.99 -22.64 -31.15
N THR A 147 -26.92 -22.83 -32.47
CA THR A 147 -25.79 -23.54 -33.08
C THR A 147 -24.50 -22.79 -32.73
N VAL A 148 -23.61 -23.43 -31.95
CA VAL A 148 -22.32 -22.85 -31.57
C VAL A 148 -21.59 -22.35 -32.81
N ASP A 149 -21.28 -21.06 -32.80
CA ASP A 149 -20.54 -20.38 -33.85
C ASP A 149 -19.28 -21.21 -34.20
N PRO A 150 -19.05 -21.53 -35.49
CA PRO A 150 -17.91 -22.34 -35.91
C PRO A 150 -16.55 -21.82 -35.39
N SER A 151 -16.39 -20.50 -35.22
CA SER A 151 -15.19 -19.89 -34.66
C SER A 151 -14.89 -20.30 -33.21
N CYS A 152 -15.91 -20.78 -32.48
CA CYS A 152 -15.82 -21.21 -31.10
C CYS A 152 -15.53 -22.72 -30.94
N GLN A 153 -15.87 -23.56 -31.92
CA GLN A 153 -15.77 -25.02 -31.79
C GLN A 153 -14.34 -25.51 -31.56
N GLY A 154 -13.35 -24.83 -32.16
CA GLY A 154 -11.92 -25.13 -31.98
C GLY A 154 -11.30 -24.53 -30.71
N LYS A 155 -12.07 -23.75 -29.93
CA LYS A 155 -11.59 -23.03 -28.76
C LYS A 155 -11.89 -23.80 -27.47
N PRO A 156 -11.01 -23.70 -26.46
CA PRO A 156 -11.22 -24.35 -25.17
C PRO A 156 -12.31 -23.64 -24.36
N LEU A 157 -13.14 -24.41 -23.67
CA LEU A 157 -13.95 -23.95 -22.55
C LEU A 157 -13.13 -24.09 -21.27
N VAL A 158 -12.81 -22.95 -20.64
CA VAL A 158 -12.04 -22.87 -19.39
C VAL A 158 -13.00 -22.61 -18.24
N THR A 159 -12.93 -23.43 -17.20
CA THR A 159 -13.74 -23.29 -15.98
C THR A 159 -12.82 -23.39 -14.76
N MET A 160 -13.05 -22.55 -13.76
CA MET A 160 -12.33 -22.62 -12.49
C MET A 160 -13.09 -23.44 -11.44
N ASP A 161 -12.33 -24.11 -10.57
CA ASP A 161 -12.89 -24.70 -9.36
C ASP A 161 -13.11 -23.65 -8.26
N ILE A 162 -13.83 -24.04 -7.21
CA ILE A 162 -14.18 -23.17 -6.09
C ILE A 162 -12.95 -22.65 -5.32
N TRP A 163 -11.83 -23.40 -5.32
CA TRP A 163 -10.59 -22.99 -4.64
C TRP A 163 -9.86 -21.89 -5.41
N SER A 164 -9.91 -21.96 -6.72
CA SER A 164 -9.41 -20.92 -7.62
C SER A 164 -10.24 -19.65 -7.51
N ILE A 165 -11.54 -19.78 -7.23
CA ILE A 165 -12.48 -18.66 -7.11
C ILE A 165 -12.44 -18.02 -5.71
N THR A 166 -12.78 -18.75 -4.63
CA THR A 166 -12.95 -18.17 -3.29
C THR A 166 -11.64 -17.74 -2.65
N PRO A 167 -10.69 -18.61 -2.27
CA PRO A 167 -9.41 -18.13 -1.79
C PRO A 167 -8.55 -17.54 -2.91
N GLY A 168 -8.56 -18.11 -4.11
CA GLY A 168 -7.69 -17.67 -5.21
C GLY A 168 -8.01 -16.26 -5.71
N LEU A 169 -9.12 -16.09 -6.42
CA LEU A 169 -9.51 -14.81 -7.01
C LEU A 169 -10.00 -13.81 -5.98
N HIS A 170 -10.86 -14.22 -5.06
CA HIS A 170 -11.52 -13.27 -4.17
C HIS A 170 -10.64 -12.81 -3.01
N ILE A 171 -9.80 -13.69 -2.45
CA ILE A 171 -8.87 -13.32 -1.37
C ILE A 171 -7.51 -12.90 -1.94
N TYR A 172 -6.82 -13.75 -2.70
CA TYR A 172 -5.39 -13.57 -2.98
C TYR A 172 -5.05 -12.82 -4.27
N ALA A 173 -5.95 -12.67 -5.23
CA ALA A 173 -5.63 -11.93 -6.44
C ALA A 173 -5.50 -10.41 -6.14
N PRO A 174 -4.36 -9.77 -6.43
CA PRO A 174 -4.10 -8.38 -6.03
C PRO A 174 -4.94 -7.35 -6.80
N TRP A 175 -5.57 -7.77 -7.89
CA TRP A 175 -6.35 -6.91 -8.78
C TRP A 175 -7.87 -7.05 -8.57
N THR A 176 -8.30 -7.97 -7.70
CA THR A 176 -9.70 -8.28 -7.47
C THR A 176 -10.41 -7.15 -6.74
N PRO A 177 -11.66 -6.81 -7.08
CA PRO A 177 -12.41 -5.83 -6.34
C PRO A 177 -12.83 -6.39 -4.98
N ARG A 178 -12.44 -5.69 -3.92
CA ARG A 178 -12.85 -5.97 -2.55
C ARG A 178 -13.82 -4.91 -2.08
N MET A 179 -14.58 -5.27 -1.06
CA MET A 179 -15.61 -4.41 -0.46
C MET A 179 -15.18 -3.92 0.94
N TRP A 180 -14.29 -4.66 1.60
CA TRP A 180 -13.65 -4.29 2.86
C TRP A 180 -12.35 -5.09 3.05
N ARG A 181 -11.59 -4.79 4.10
CA ARG A 181 -10.39 -5.55 4.49
C ARG A 181 -10.81 -6.82 5.19
N TYR A 182 -10.75 -7.96 4.51
CA TYR A 182 -10.97 -9.24 5.19
C TYR A 182 -9.85 -9.51 6.19
N HIS A 183 -10.20 -9.89 7.43
CA HIS A 183 -9.21 -10.24 8.45
C HIS A 183 -8.28 -11.39 8.04
N VAL A 184 -8.74 -12.26 7.14
CA VAL A 184 -7.93 -13.37 6.60
C VAL A 184 -6.90 -12.92 5.57
N LEU A 185 -6.99 -11.69 5.05
CA LEU A 185 -6.00 -11.19 4.11
C LEU A 185 -4.65 -11.03 4.80
N PRO A 186 -3.55 -11.30 4.10
CA PRO A 186 -2.22 -10.91 4.57
C PRO A 186 -2.15 -9.38 4.70
N ASP A 187 -1.44 -8.85 5.71
CA ASP A 187 -1.43 -7.39 5.95
C ASP A 187 -0.90 -6.60 4.73
N TYR A 188 -0.03 -7.19 3.91
CA TYR A 188 0.48 -6.56 2.68
C TYR A 188 -0.62 -6.40 1.60
N MET A 189 -1.65 -7.24 1.61
CA MET A 189 -2.81 -7.10 0.73
C MET A 189 -3.85 -6.16 1.34
N GLN A 190 -3.95 -6.10 2.67
CA GLN A 190 -4.83 -5.16 3.37
C GLN A 190 -4.37 -3.71 3.19
N GLN A 191 -3.06 -3.48 2.97
CA GLN A 191 -2.45 -2.15 2.83
C GLN A 191 -2.96 -1.20 3.92
N ARG A 192 -2.77 -1.58 5.19
CA ARG A 192 -3.28 -0.85 6.37
C ARG A 192 -2.81 0.60 6.43
N HIS A 193 -1.73 0.91 5.75
CA HIS A 193 -1.16 2.24 5.59
C HIS A 193 -1.91 3.15 4.61
N LEU A 194 -2.97 2.65 3.98
CA LEU A 194 -3.92 3.48 3.23
C LEU A 194 -5.16 3.69 4.11
N THR A 195 -5.87 4.80 3.95
CA THR A 195 -7.28 4.85 4.37
C THR A 195 -8.07 3.78 3.61
N LEU A 196 -9.20 3.33 4.14
CA LEU A 196 -9.99 2.32 3.43
C LEU A 196 -10.45 2.86 2.06
N ARG A 197 -10.80 4.14 2.00
CA ARG A 197 -11.13 4.84 0.77
C ARG A 197 -10.01 4.80 -0.27
N GLU A 198 -8.78 5.19 0.08
CA GLU A 198 -7.63 5.14 -0.84
C GLU A 198 -7.37 3.72 -1.36
N TRP A 199 -7.54 2.72 -0.49
CA TRP A 199 -7.38 1.31 -0.85
C TRP A 199 -8.49 0.81 -1.80
N LEU A 200 -9.75 1.15 -1.55
CA LEU A 200 -10.92 0.66 -2.31
C LEU A 200 -11.14 1.41 -3.62
N THR A 201 -10.82 2.71 -3.69
CA THR A 201 -11.10 3.56 -4.87
C THR A 201 -10.59 2.98 -6.19
N PRO A 202 -9.31 2.59 -6.36
CA PRO A 202 -8.84 2.03 -7.62
C PRO A 202 -9.53 0.70 -7.97
N GLN A 203 -9.91 -0.08 -6.96
CA GLN A 203 -10.65 -1.34 -7.14
C GLN A 203 -12.09 -1.06 -7.62
N ARG A 204 -12.77 -0.07 -7.03
CA ARG A 204 -14.11 0.37 -7.42
C ARG A 204 -14.16 0.94 -8.83
N ILE A 205 -13.17 1.76 -9.22
CA ILE A 205 -13.06 2.28 -10.59
C ILE A 205 -12.92 1.12 -11.60
N ARG A 206 -12.07 0.13 -11.30
CA ARG A 206 -11.92 -1.04 -12.15
C ARG A 206 -13.20 -1.88 -12.22
N ALA A 207 -13.85 -2.10 -11.07
CA ALA A 207 -15.12 -2.81 -10.99
C ALA A 207 -16.20 -2.10 -11.81
N HIS A 208 -16.34 -0.77 -11.68
CA HIS A 208 -17.26 0.04 -12.48
C HIS A 208 -17.01 -0.14 -13.98
N ALA A 209 -15.76 -0.02 -14.43
CA ALA A 209 -15.42 -0.20 -15.85
C ALA A 209 -15.82 -1.59 -16.38
N MET A 210 -15.69 -2.64 -15.56
CA MET A 210 -16.11 -3.99 -15.91
C MET A 210 -17.64 -4.15 -15.88
N THR A 211 -18.32 -3.56 -14.91
CA THR A 211 -19.79 -3.53 -14.83
C THR A 211 -20.38 -2.86 -16.07
N GLN A 212 -19.89 -1.69 -16.47
CA GLN A 212 -20.36 -0.99 -17.68
C GLN A 212 -20.11 -1.80 -18.97
N LYS A 213 -19.04 -2.59 -19.00
CA LYS A 213 -18.71 -3.41 -20.17
C LYS A 213 -19.57 -4.67 -20.28
N TYR A 214 -19.86 -5.33 -19.17
CA TYR A 214 -20.38 -6.71 -19.18
C TYR A 214 -21.73 -6.90 -18.50
N ILE A 215 -22.06 -6.11 -17.49
CA ILE A 215 -23.23 -6.36 -16.65
C ILE A 215 -24.36 -5.47 -17.12
N GLN A 216 -25.32 -6.06 -17.82
CA GLN A 216 -26.54 -5.38 -18.24
C GLN A 216 -27.72 -5.99 -17.48
N VAL A 217 -28.38 -5.18 -16.66
CA VAL A 217 -29.48 -5.62 -15.80
C VAL A 217 -30.78 -5.68 -16.59
N GLN A 218 -31.63 -6.67 -16.30
CA GLN A 218 -32.91 -6.83 -16.99
C GLN A 218 -33.81 -5.58 -16.85
N PRO A 219 -34.46 -5.10 -17.93
CA PRO A 219 -35.21 -3.85 -17.92
C PRO A 219 -36.35 -3.77 -16.90
N ASN A 220 -36.98 -4.91 -16.56
CA ASN A 220 -38.05 -4.96 -15.55
C ASN A 220 -37.54 -4.60 -14.14
N LEU A 221 -36.30 -4.96 -13.79
CA LEU A 221 -35.70 -4.61 -12.50
C LEU A 221 -35.41 -3.11 -12.43
N TRP A 222 -34.94 -2.50 -13.53
CA TRP A 222 -34.82 -1.03 -13.61
C TRP A 222 -36.15 -0.33 -13.44
N LYS A 223 -37.22 -0.81 -14.09
CA LYS A 223 -38.57 -0.26 -13.90
C LYS A 223 -39.02 -0.31 -12.45
N MET A 224 -38.74 -1.42 -11.74
CA MET A 224 -39.04 -1.53 -10.31
C MET A 224 -38.24 -0.52 -9.50
N ALA A 225 -36.93 -0.41 -9.73
CA ALA A 225 -36.07 0.55 -9.01
C ALA A 225 -36.46 2.00 -9.25
N ASP A 226 -36.70 2.38 -10.51
CA ASP A 226 -37.13 3.73 -10.89
C ASP A 226 -38.51 4.06 -10.30
N SER A 227 -39.39 3.06 -10.12
CA SER A 227 -40.69 3.24 -9.48
C SER A 227 -40.60 3.65 -8.00
N LEU A 228 -39.54 3.24 -7.30
CA LEU A 228 -39.32 3.61 -5.89
C LEU A 228 -38.89 5.06 -5.72
N LEU A 229 -38.16 5.56 -6.71
CA LEU A 229 -37.60 6.89 -6.69
C LEU A 229 -38.55 7.93 -7.26
N GLN A 230 -39.68 7.49 -7.86
CA GLN A 230 -40.66 8.29 -8.62
C GLN A 230 -40.60 9.77 -8.23
N LYS A 231 -39.74 10.48 -8.95
CA LYS A 231 -39.72 11.93 -8.99
C LYS A 231 -41.07 12.27 -9.60
N LYS A 232 -41.93 13.02 -8.90
CA LYS A 232 -43.13 13.60 -9.53
C LYS A 232 -42.68 14.13 -10.89
N GLU A 233 -43.35 13.73 -11.98
CA GLU A 233 -42.91 13.87 -13.38
C GLU A 233 -42.40 15.26 -13.79
N ASN A 234 -42.64 16.29 -12.95
CA ASN A 234 -42.23 17.66 -13.16
C ASN A 234 -40.88 18.07 -12.52
N ASN A 235 -40.20 17.22 -11.73
CA ASN A 235 -38.95 17.61 -11.05
C ASN A 235 -37.85 16.53 -11.08
N ASN A 236 -37.32 16.26 -12.29
CA ASN A 236 -36.27 15.25 -12.52
C ASN A 236 -34.92 15.51 -11.83
N ASN A 237 -34.73 16.67 -11.20
CA ASN A 237 -33.44 17.08 -10.63
C ASN A 237 -33.39 17.13 -9.09
N ALA A 238 -34.36 16.55 -8.39
CA ALA A 238 -34.30 16.46 -6.93
C ALA A 238 -33.08 15.63 -6.47
N PRO A 239 -32.19 16.19 -5.62
CA PRO A 239 -31.07 15.44 -5.07
C PRO A 239 -31.55 14.27 -4.22
N CYS A 240 -30.90 13.12 -4.40
CA CYS A 240 -31.27 11.88 -3.73
C CYS A 240 -30.10 11.33 -2.90
N LEU A 241 -30.36 11.03 -1.63
CA LEU A 241 -29.44 10.40 -0.70
C LEU A 241 -29.81 8.92 -0.54
N GLY A 242 -28.92 8.03 -0.94
CA GLY A 242 -29.01 6.61 -0.65
C GLY A 242 -28.55 6.31 0.77
N LEU A 243 -29.28 5.45 1.46
CA LEU A 243 -28.96 4.91 2.78
C LEU A 243 -28.99 3.40 2.69
N HIS A 244 -27.87 2.76 3.03
CA HIS A 244 -27.83 1.32 3.14
C HIS A 244 -27.45 0.90 4.56
N ILE A 245 -28.43 0.36 5.28
CA ILE A 245 -28.30 -0.08 6.67
C ILE A 245 -28.40 -1.60 6.70
N ARG A 246 -27.26 -2.27 6.81
CA ARG A 246 -27.19 -3.73 7.01
C ARG A 246 -27.22 -4.07 8.48
N TRP A 247 -28.19 -4.87 8.90
CA TRP A 247 -28.39 -5.22 10.31
C TRP A 247 -28.38 -6.72 10.57
N SER A 248 -29.00 -7.54 9.71
CA SER A 248 -29.32 -8.91 10.08
C SER A 248 -28.20 -9.93 9.88
N ASP A 249 -27.05 -9.59 9.25
CA ASP A 249 -25.98 -10.57 9.00
C ASP A 249 -24.56 -9.98 8.91
N LYS A 250 -24.05 -9.39 9.99
CA LYS A 250 -22.64 -8.93 10.02
C LYS A 250 -21.67 -10.04 10.44
N GLY A 251 -21.29 -10.88 9.48
CA GLY A 251 -20.18 -11.83 9.66
C GLY A 251 -18.79 -11.18 9.68
N GLY A 252 -17.80 -11.86 10.25
CA GLY A 252 -16.37 -11.55 10.10
C GLY A 252 -15.86 -10.33 10.88
N GLY A 253 -16.31 -10.13 12.12
CA GLY A 253 -15.77 -9.09 13.01
C GLY A 253 -16.19 -7.65 12.69
N ARG A 254 -17.07 -7.45 11.71
CA ARG A 254 -17.60 -6.13 11.32
C ARG A 254 -18.59 -5.60 12.36
N ARG A 255 -18.60 -4.28 12.57
CA ARG A 255 -19.42 -3.64 13.60
C ARG A 255 -20.82 -3.37 13.09
N ILE A 256 -21.88 -3.75 13.81
CA ILE A 256 -23.24 -3.27 13.49
C ILE A 256 -23.29 -1.76 13.76
N ILE A 257 -23.47 -0.98 12.69
CA ILE A 257 -23.64 0.47 12.80
C ILE A 257 -25.04 0.72 13.36
N GLN A 258 -25.14 1.49 14.43
CA GLN A 258 -26.43 1.84 15.01
C GLN A 258 -27.19 2.76 14.05
N VAL A 259 -28.50 2.56 13.94
CA VAL A 259 -29.39 3.37 13.08
C VAL A 259 -29.23 4.87 13.38
N GLN A 260 -28.98 5.23 14.64
CA GLN A 260 -28.81 6.60 15.08
C GLN A 260 -27.53 7.27 14.53
N GLU A 261 -26.49 6.51 14.18
CA GLU A 261 -25.23 7.06 13.63
C GLU A 261 -25.43 7.65 12.23
N PHE A 262 -26.46 7.21 11.49
CA PHE A 262 -26.82 7.77 10.19
C PHE A 262 -27.53 9.13 10.30
N LEU A 263 -28.24 9.37 11.40
CA LEU A 263 -29.16 10.51 11.53
C LEU A 263 -28.47 11.88 11.35
N PRO A 264 -27.30 12.18 11.94
CA PRO A 264 -26.66 13.49 11.80
C PRO A 264 -26.32 13.84 10.35
N TYR A 265 -25.87 12.88 9.55
CA TYR A 265 -25.55 13.06 8.14
C TYR A 265 -26.81 13.34 7.31
N ILE A 266 -27.90 12.64 7.62
CA ILE A 266 -29.19 12.83 6.96
C ILE A 266 -29.79 14.19 7.29
N GLN A 267 -29.74 14.60 8.56
CA GLN A 267 -30.16 15.93 9.00
C GLN A 267 -29.39 17.01 8.25
N GLN A 268 -28.06 16.89 8.19
CA GLN A 268 -27.21 17.82 7.45
C GLN A 268 -27.61 17.89 5.97
N PHE A 269 -27.88 16.75 5.31
CA PHE A 269 -28.35 16.72 3.93
C PHE A 269 -29.69 17.46 3.78
N VAL A 270 -30.72 17.09 4.54
CA VAL A 270 -32.07 17.67 4.46
C VAL A 270 -32.05 19.17 4.72
N THR A 271 -31.30 19.65 5.72
CA THR A 271 -31.15 21.08 6.01
C THR A 271 -30.55 21.84 4.83
N LEU A 272 -29.52 21.30 4.18
CA LEU A 272 -28.94 21.92 2.98
C LEU A 272 -29.93 22.00 1.82
N GLN A 273 -30.74 20.95 1.62
CA GLN A 273 -31.78 20.95 0.59
C GLN A 273 -32.88 21.99 0.88
N GLN A 274 -33.32 22.08 2.13
CA GLN A 274 -34.32 23.07 2.54
C GLN A 274 -33.83 24.51 2.36
N HIS A 275 -32.56 24.79 2.68
CA HIS A 275 -31.96 26.10 2.43
C HIS A 275 -31.89 26.41 0.93
N GLN A 276 -31.54 25.44 0.09
CA GLN A 276 -31.51 25.63 -1.37
C GLN A 276 -32.91 25.84 -1.95
N GLN A 277 -33.92 25.13 -1.43
CA GLN A 277 -35.32 25.30 -1.80
C GLN A 277 -35.78 26.74 -1.52
N GLN A 278 -35.46 27.28 -0.34
CA GLN A 278 -35.79 28.67 0.04
C GLN A 278 -35.10 29.71 -0.87
N GLN A 279 -33.91 29.41 -1.41
CA GLN A 279 -33.17 30.33 -2.26
C GLN A 279 -33.63 30.31 -3.73
N THR A 280 -34.17 29.20 -4.22
CA THR A 280 -34.42 29.01 -5.66
C THR A 280 -35.88 29.14 -6.07
N ASP A 281 -36.80 29.32 -5.12
CA ASP A 281 -38.27 29.34 -5.31
C ASP A 281 -38.83 28.13 -6.08
N LYS A 282 -38.02 27.06 -6.19
CA LYS A 282 -38.41 25.80 -6.82
C LYS A 282 -38.83 24.83 -5.74
N ASP A 283 -40.00 24.21 -5.90
CA ASP A 283 -40.50 23.13 -5.05
C ASP A 283 -39.68 21.83 -5.23
N THR A 284 -38.42 21.88 -4.81
CA THR A 284 -37.44 20.81 -4.91
C THR A 284 -37.44 20.00 -3.61
N CYS A 285 -38.34 19.02 -3.54
CA CYS A 285 -38.36 18.07 -2.44
C CYS A 285 -37.22 17.06 -2.58
N CYS A 286 -36.38 16.92 -1.54
CA CYS A 286 -35.30 15.93 -1.53
C CYS A 286 -35.81 14.49 -1.36
N CYS A 287 -35.02 13.52 -1.82
CA CYS A 287 -35.33 12.09 -1.73
C CYS A 287 -34.31 11.37 -0.85
N ILE A 288 -34.77 10.46 0.01
CA ILE A 288 -33.90 9.58 0.79
C ILE A 288 -34.29 8.12 0.50
N MET A 289 -33.46 7.39 -0.25
CA MET A 289 -33.69 5.99 -0.57
C MET A 289 -33.08 5.10 0.52
N LEU A 290 -33.88 4.28 1.20
CA LEU A 290 -33.44 3.36 2.25
C LEU A 290 -33.50 1.91 1.76
N ALA A 291 -32.34 1.26 1.79
CA ALA A 291 -32.19 -0.18 1.65
C ALA A 291 -31.78 -0.79 3.00
N THR A 292 -32.53 -1.79 3.45
CA THR A 292 -32.28 -2.52 4.71
C THR A 292 -32.84 -3.93 4.64
N ASP A 293 -32.09 -4.87 5.21
CA ASP A 293 -32.45 -6.27 5.37
C ASP A 293 -33.30 -6.54 6.62
N SER A 294 -33.54 -5.53 7.48
CA SER A 294 -34.16 -5.74 8.79
C SER A 294 -35.37 -4.86 9.08
N THR A 295 -36.42 -5.48 9.65
CA THR A 295 -37.60 -4.76 10.16
C THR A 295 -37.28 -3.92 11.38
N LYS A 296 -36.32 -4.33 12.22
CA LYS A 296 -35.87 -3.58 13.41
C LYS A 296 -35.35 -2.19 13.04
N VAL A 297 -34.68 -2.06 11.90
CA VAL A 297 -34.21 -0.77 11.39
C VAL A 297 -35.39 0.15 11.06
N LEU A 298 -36.42 -0.38 10.40
CA LEU A 298 -37.62 0.41 10.07
C LEU A 298 -38.38 0.84 11.32
N ASP A 299 -38.53 -0.06 12.29
CA ASP A 299 -39.18 0.23 13.57
C ASP A 299 -38.44 1.33 14.35
N GLU A 300 -37.10 1.25 14.38
CA GLU A 300 -36.25 2.24 15.05
C GLU A 300 -36.35 3.62 14.38
N ILE A 301 -36.32 3.66 13.04
CA ILE A 301 -36.54 4.89 12.26
C ILE A 301 -37.93 5.47 12.59
N GLN A 302 -38.98 4.64 12.55
CA GLN A 302 -40.34 5.10 12.79
C GLN A 302 -40.52 5.66 14.21
N LYS A 303 -39.86 5.06 15.20
CA LYS A 303 -39.93 5.48 16.61
C LYS A 303 -39.09 6.71 16.91
N ARG A 304 -37.88 6.81 16.35
CA ARG A 304 -36.87 7.77 16.82
C ARG A 304 -36.55 8.90 15.83
N TRP A 305 -36.76 8.71 14.53
CA TRP A 305 -36.38 9.75 13.56
C TRP A 305 -37.46 10.85 13.45
N PRO A 306 -37.04 12.13 13.33
CA PRO A 306 -37.94 13.25 13.15
C PRO A 306 -38.88 13.07 11.95
N LEU A 307 -40.13 13.54 12.07
CA LEU A 307 -41.10 13.50 10.97
C LEU A 307 -40.60 14.23 9.73
N SER A 308 -39.84 15.32 9.93
CA SER A 308 -39.20 16.09 8.86
C SER A 308 -38.22 15.29 8.00
N ILE A 309 -37.70 14.15 8.50
CA ILE A 309 -36.87 13.23 7.72
C ILE A 309 -37.71 12.09 7.16
N ARG A 310 -38.60 11.51 7.98
CA ARG A 310 -39.41 10.33 7.60
C ARG A 310 -40.25 10.57 6.35
N GLN A 311 -40.75 11.78 6.14
CA GLN A 311 -41.52 12.14 4.94
C GLN A 311 -40.72 12.05 3.62
N HIS A 312 -39.38 12.11 3.69
CA HIS A 312 -38.50 12.00 2.52
C HIS A 312 -38.04 10.57 2.25
N LEU A 313 -38.31 9.62 3.16
CA LEU A 313 -37.89 8.23 3.00
C LEU A 313 -38.67 7.52 1.90
N ARG A 314 -37.94 6.74 1.09
CA ARG A 314 -38.44 5.82 0.08
C ARG A 314 -37.78 4.47 0.30
N PHE A 315 -38.53 3.39 0.19
CA PHE A 315 -38.04 2.01 0.27
C PHE A 315 -39.07 1.10 -0.39
N GLN A 316 -38.70 -0.15 -0.69
CA GLN A 316 -39.55 -1.14 -1.36
C GLN A 316 -40.83 -1.56 -0.59
N GLY A 317 -41.23 -0.88 0.49
CA GLY A 317 -42.47 -1.14 1.20
C GLY A 317 -42.47 -2.40 2.08
N ALA A 318 -43.62 -2.69 2.68
CA ALA A 318 -43.81 -3.76 3.67
C ALA A 318 -43.85 -5.18 3.09
N HIS A 319 -43.97 -5.32 1.77
CA HIS A 319 -44.04 -6.62 1.10
C HIS A 319 -42.67 -7.25 0.87
N VAL A 320 -41.56 -6.53 1.04
CA VAL A 320 -40.20 -7.09 0.97
C VAL A 320 -39.91 -7.96 2.17
N LEU A 321 -39.27 -9.10 1.94
CA LEU A 321 -38.84 -9.95 3.03
C LEU A 321 -37.69 -9.30 3.81
N ARG A 322 -37.87 -9.14 5.11
CA ARG A 322 -36.86 -8.61 6.01
C ARG A 322 -36.77 -9.47 7.26
N SER A 323 -35.57 -9.57 7.79
CA SER A 323 -35.31 -10.29 9.01
C SER A 323 -35.80 -9.49 10.22
N SER A 324 -36.51 -10.16 11.13
CA SER A 324 -36.87 -9.61 12.44
C SER A 324 -35.78 -9.82 13.49
N ASP A 325 -34.70 -10.54 13.15
CA ASP A 325 -33.60 -10.87 14.06
C ASP A 325 -32.23 -10.73 13.35
N GLU A 326 -31.25 -11.51 13.79
CA GLU A 326 -29.89 -11.58 13.24
C GLU A 326 -29.73 -12.74 12.26
N THR A 327 -30.84 -13.29 11.74
CA THR A 327 -30.82 -14.26 10.66
C THR A 327 -30.69 -13.51 9.33
N PRO A 328 -29.74 -13.87 8.45
CA PRO A 328 -29.67 -13.32 7.11
C PRO A 328 -30.96 -13.62 6.32
N VAL A 329 -31.45 -12.64 5.55
CA VAL A 329 -32.72 -12.78 4.79
C VAL A 329 -32.68 -13.97 3.81
N PHE A 330 -31.51 -14.28 3.25
CA PHE A 330 -31.32 -15.41 2.35
C PHE A 330 -31.23 -16.77 3.07
N GLU A 331 -31.15 -16.82 4.40
CA GLU A 331 -31.19 -18.06 5.18
C GLU A 331 -32.62 -18.39 5.68
N MET A 332 -33.53 -17.41 5.63
CA MET A 332 -34.95 -17.58 6.00
C MET A 332 -35.71 -18.57 5.08
N THR A 333 -35.05 -19.12 4.05
CA THR A 333 -35.62 -19.97 3.00
C THR A 333 -35.59 -21.47 3.33
N THR A 334 -34.92 -21.93 4.40
CA THR A 334 -34.44 -23.33 4.48
C THR A 334 -35.00 -24.26 5.58
N THR A 335 -35.86 -23.82 6.51
CA THR A 335 -36.16 -24.63 7.72
C THR A 335 -37.19 -25.76 7.58
N ALA A 336 -37.51 -26.25 6.38
CA ALA A 336 -38.56 -27.26 6.21
C ALA A 336 -38.09 -28.72 6.02
N ASP A 337 -36.84 -29.00 5.60
CA ASP A 337 -36.47 -30.33 5.08
C ASP A 337 -35.47 -31.15 5.92
N ASN A 338 -34.97 -30.65 7.05
CA ASN A 338 -34.09 -31.44 7.93
C ASN A 338 -34.87 -32.13 9.06
N ASP A 339 -35.73 -33.06 8.65
CA ASP A 339 -36.60 -33.90 9.49
C ASP A 339 -35.86 -35.05 10.22
N ASN A 340 -34.61 -34.80 10.65
CA ASN A 340 -33.82 -35.76 11.44
C ASN A 340 -33.99 -35.58 12.97
N ASP A 341 -34.81 -34.62 13.41
CA ASP A 341 -35.17 -34.45 14.82
C ASP A 341 -36.42 -35.29 15.14
N LYS A 342 -36.24 -36.62 15.15
CA LYS A 342 -37.31 -37.62 15.31
C LYS A 342 -38.02 -37.62 16.67
N ASP A 343 -37.60 -36.81 17.64
CA ASP A 343 -38.05 -36.95 19.03
C ASP A 343 -38.95 -35.83 19.57
N ASN A 344 -39.51 -34.94 18.73
CA ASN A 344 -40.44 -33.90 19.19
C ASN A 344 -41.82 -33.93 18.50
N ASN A 345 -42.66 -34.88 18.92
CA ASN A 345 -44.05 -35.10 18.46
C ASN A 345 -45.05 -33.96 18.76
N ASN A 346 -44.63 -32.76 19.18
CA ASN A 346 -45.54 -31.70 19.63
C ASN A 346 -45.37 -30.33 18.95
N LYS A 347 -44.62 -30.20 17.86
CA LYS A 347 -44.63 -28.96 17.07
C LYS A 347 -45.74 -29.00 16.03
N GLN A 348 -46.85 -28.32 16.34
CA GLN A 348 -47.87 -27.92 15.36
C GLN A 348 -47.19 -27.37 14.11
N GLN A 349 -47.29 -28.13 13.01
CA GLN A 349 -46.84 -27.76 11.67
C GLN A 349 -47.56 -26.48 11.25
N ARG A 350 -46.98 -25.31 11.51
CA ARG A 350 -47.32 -24.12 10.74
C ARG A 350 -46.70 -24.32 9.36
N PRO A 351 -47.47 -24.24 8.26
CA PRO A 351 -46.91 -24.23 6.91
C PRO A 351 -46.09 -22.95 6.76
N ALA A 352 -44.79 -23.04 7.04
CA ALA A 352 -43.86 -21.97 6.72
C ALA A 352 -43.84 -21.88 5.19
N ALA A 353 -44.42 -20.81 4.65
CA ALA A 353 -44.35 -20.53 3.22
C ALA A 353 -42.87 -20.48 2.84
N LEU A 354 -42.39 -21.48 2.09
CA LEU A 354 -41.01 -21.59 1.66
C LEU A 354 -40.65 -20.30 0.91
N VAL A 355 -39.73 -19.51 1.47
CA VAL A 355 -39.27 -18.28 0.82
C VAL A 355 -38.40 -18.68 -0.37
N SER A 356 -38.69 -18.10 -1.53
CA SER A 356 -37.92 -18.29 -2.75
C SER A 356 -36.64 -17.45 -2.75
N HIS A 357 -35.49 -18.07 -3.03
CA HIS A 357 -34.22 -17.33 -3.25
C HIS A 357 -34.34 -16.38 -4.44
N HIS A 358 -35.16 -16.74 -5.43
CA HIS A 358 -35.38 -15.86 -6.57
C HIS A 358 -35.99 -14.52 -6.15
N ARG A 359 -36.95 -14.54 -5.20
CA ARG A 359 -37.54 -13.33 -4.63
C ARG A 359 -36.50 -12.48 -3.91
N THR A 360 -35.70 -13.05 -3.01
CA THR A 360 -34.70 -12.29 -2.24
C THR A 360 -33.63 -11.68 -3.15
N ASN A 361 -33.23 -12.39 -4.21
CA ASN A 361 -32.32 -11.88 -5.24
C ASN A 361 -32.91 -10.67 -5.98
N THR A 362 -34.18 -10.75 -6.38
CA THR A 362 -34.90 -9.65 -7.04
C THR A 362 -34.98 -8.43 -6.12
N GLU A 363 -35.41 -8.62 -4.87
CA GLU A 363 -35.55 -7.55 -3.88
C GLU A 363 -34.20 -6.82 -3.65
N VAL A 364 -33.10 -7.56 -3.42
CA VAL A 364 -31.80 -6.90 -3.21
C VAL A 364 -31.25 -6.22 -4.47
N LEU A 365 -31.51 -6.77 -5.67
CA LEU A 365 -31.11 -6.12 -6.91
C LEU A 365 -31.86 -4.81 -7.12
N VAL A 366 -33.15 -4.77 -6.83
CA VAL A 366 -33.94 -3.53 -6.90
C VAL A 366 -33.38 -2.47 -5.94
N ASP A 367 -32.99 -2.85 -4.72
CA ASP A 367 -32.32 -1.94 -3.78
C ASP A 367 -30.99 -1.42 -4.33
N ILE A 368 -30.13 -2.30 -4.87
CA ILE A 368 -28.85 -1.90 -5.50
C ILE A 368 -29.07 -0.88 -6.62
N LEU A 369 -30.03 -1.15 -7.50
CA LEU A 369 -30.34 -0.28 -8.64
C LEU A 369 -30.88 1.07 -8.17
N ALA A 370 -31.79 1.08 -7.20
CA ALA A 370 -32.34 2.31 -6.64
C ALA A 370 -31.26 3.14 -5.93
N LEU A 371 -30.38 2.51 -5.14
CA LEU A 371 -29.22 3.17 -4.54
C LEU A 371 -28.27 3.74 -5.60
N SER A 372 -28.06 3.02 -6.71
CA SER A 372 -27.18 3.49 -7.80
C SER A 372 -27.70 4.74 -8.52
N ARG A 373 -28.99 5.06 -8.39
CA ARG A 373 -29.61 6.28 -8.94
C ARG A 373 -29.50 7.47 -7.99
N CYS A 374 -29.03 7.28 -6.76
CA CYS A 374 -28.82 8.37 -5.82
C CYS A 374 -27.58 9.21 -6.21
N ASP A 375 -27.56 10.46 -5.77
CA ASP A 375 -26.40 11.36 -5.92
C ASP A 375 -25.37 11.10 -4.81
N PHE A 376 -25.84 10.77 -3.61
CA PHE A 376 -24.99 10.50 -2.44
C PHE A 376 -25.32 9.13 -1.84
N LEU A 377 -24.40 8.55 -1.08
CA LEU A 377 -24.63 7.27 -0.39
C LEU A 377 -24.01 7.25 1.01
N ILE A 378 -24.79 6.96 2.05
CA ILE A 378 -24.27 6.66 3.39
C ILE A 378 -24.45 5.18 3.67
N HIS A 379 -23.38 4.51 4.08
CA HIS A 379 -23.37 3.06 4.20
C HIS A 379 -22.34 2.54 5.21
N GLY A 380 -22.34 1.23 5.43
CA GLY A 380 -21.21 0.49 6.03
C GLY A 380 -20.54 -0.45 5.02
N HIS A 381 -19.69 -1.36 5.48
CA HIS A 381 -19.11 -2.43 4.67
C HIS A 381 -20.19 -3.40 4.16
N SER A 382 -20.61 -3.22 2.91
CA SER A 382 -21.64 -4.05 2.29
C SER A 382 -21.46 -4.22 0.79
N ALA A 383 -21.64 -5.47 0.35
CA ALA A 383 -21.74 -5.81 -1.06
C ALA A 383 -22.84 -5.06 -1.81
N VAL A 384 -23.95 -4.74 -1.15
CA VAL A 384 -25.06 -3.96 -1.72
C VAL A 384 -24.60 -2.54 -2.06
N SER A 385 -23.89 -1.89 -1.13
CA SER A 385 -23.37 -0.53 -1.31
C SER A 385 -22.29 -0.47 -2.38
N ASP A 386 -21.33 -1.40 -2.36
CA ASP A 386 -20.28 -1.44 -3.38
C ASP A 386 -20.85 -1.78 -4.77
N ALA A 387 -21.85 -2.67 -4.87
CA ALA A 387 -22.54 -2.93 -6.14
C ALA A 387 -23.22 -1.67 -6.72
N ALA A 388 -23.85 -0.86 -5.87
CA ALA A 388 -24.42 0.43 -6.28
C ALA A 388 -23.34 1.39 -6.80
N MET A 389 -22.16 1.43 -6.17
CA MET A 389 -21.01 2.21 -6.66
C MET A 389 -20.42 1.67 -7.96
N TYR A 390 -20.46 0.36 -8.17
CA TYR A 390 -20.01 -0.23 -9.44
C TYR A 390 -20.95 0.13 -10.59
N LEU A 391 -22.24 0.36 -10.32
CA LEU A 391 -23.20 0.84 -11.31
C LEU A 391 -23.13 2.35 -11.53
N ASN A 392 -22.73 3.12 -10.51
CA ASN A 392 -22.59 4.57 -10.56
C ASN A 392 -21.25 5.04 -9.96
N ASP A 393 -20.30 5.39 -10.83
CA ASP A 393 -18.95 5.81 -10.45
C ASP A 393 -18.92 7.09 -9.60
N LYS A 394 -19.93 7.95 -9.72
CA LYS A 394 -20.03 9.15 -8.88
C LYS A 394 -20.08 8.78 -7.39
N LEU A 395 -20.79 7.71 -7.04
CA LEU A 395 -20.92 7.26 -5.65
C LEU A 395 -19.59 6.80 -5.04
N ILE A 396 -18.57 6.50 -5.85
CA ILE A 396 -17.21 6.20 -5.36
C ILE A 396 -16.64 7.40 -4.59
N TYR A 397 -16.95 8.63 -5.04
CA TYR A 397 -16.47 9.88 -4.46
C TYR A 397 -17.53 10.64 -3.66
N GLN A 398 -18.78 10.18 -3.71
CA GLN A 398 -19.96 10.86 -3.14
C GLN A 398 -20.61 10.04 -2.02
N SER A 399 -19.83 9.13 -1.41
CA SER A 399 -20.29 8.25 -0.34
C SER A 399 -19.57 8.49 0.98
N VAL A 400 -20.24 8.13 2.08
CA VAL A 400 -19.70 8.07 3.44
C VAL A 400 -19.83 6.65 3.95
N ASN A 401 -18.72 6.06 4.38
CA ASN A 401 -18.69 4.76 5.02
C ASN A 401 -18.52 4.90 6.54
N LEU A 402 -19.58 4.64 7.31
CA LEU A 402 -19.59 4.78 8.76
C LEU A 402 -18.81 3.68 9.53
N GLU A 403 -18.24 2.70 8.82
CA GLU A 403 -17.27 1.75 9.39
C GLU A 403 -15.81 2.17 9.15
N ASP A 404 -15.57 3.22 8.36
CA ASP A 404 -14.23 3.79 8.14
C ASP A 404 -14.04 5.02 9.05
N PRO A 405 -13.23 4.95 10.12
CA PRO A 405 -13.04 6.06 11.05
C PRO A 405 -12.37 7.27 10.40
N ASP A 406 -11.68 7.07 9.27
CA ASP A 406 -10.98 8.11 8.52
C ASP A 406 -11.87 8.75 7.42
N ASP A 407 -13.14 8.35 7.31
CA ASP A 407 -14.09 8.92 6.35
C ASP A 407 -14.63 10.29 6.82
N PHE A 408 -15.52 10.89 6.04
CA PHE A 408 -16.09 12.21 6.24
C PHE A 408 -16.78 12.36 7.59
N SER A 409 -16.42 13.41 8.31
CA SER A 409 -17.27 13.93 9.37
C SER A 409 -18.60 14.43 8.80
N VAL A 410 -19.60 14.65 9.67
CA VAL A 410 -20.89 15.25 9.28
C VAL A 410 -20.68 16.60 8.56
N GLN A 411 -19.71 17.39 9.03
CA GLN A 411 -19.40 18.69 8.44
C GLN A 411 -18.74 18.54 7.06
N ASP A 412 -17.82 17.58 6.89
CA ASP A 412 -17.17 17.33 5.61
C ASP A 412 -18.17 16.82 4.57
N PHE A 413 -19.08 15.94 4.98
CA PHE A 413 -20.18 15.51 4.12
C PHE A 413 -21.08 16.69 3.73
N GLY A 414 -21.42 17.57 4.67
CA GLY A 414 -22.17 18.80 4.36
C GLY A 414 -21.45 19.71 3.36
N ASN A 415 -20.13 19.82 3.47
CA ASN A 415 -19.31 20.57 2.52
C ASN A 415 -19.29 19.90 1.13
N LEU A 416 -19.19 18.57 1.09
CA LEU A 416 -19.23 17.78 -0.14
C LEU A 416 -20.56 17.98 -0.87
N VAL A 417 -21.69 17.87 -0.16
CA VAL A 417 -23.02 18.11 -0.71
C VAL A 417 -23.09 19.50 -1.34
N ARG A 418 -22.67 20.53 -0.60
CA ARG A 418 -22.67 21.92 -1.10
C ARG A 418 -21.79 22.08 -2.35
N ASP A 419 -20.58 21.53 -2.34
CA ASP A 419 -19.64 21.65 -3.46
C ASP A 419 -20.22 21.02 -4.74
N ILE A 420 -20.82 19.84 -4.64
CA ILE A 420 -21.42 19.16 -5.79
C ILE A 420 -22.65 19.91 -6.30
N GLN A 421 -23.49 20.41 -5.41
CA GLN A 421 -24.66 21.19 -5.80
C GLN A 421 -24.29 22.51 -6.50
N GLN A 422 -23.18 23.13 -6.08
CA GLN A 422 -22.71 24.37 -6.66
C GLN A 422 -21.92 24.16 -7.96
N ARG A 423 -21.13 23.09 -8.06
CA ARG A 423 -20.18 22.87 -9.17
C ARG A 423 -20.61 21.79 -10.17
N GLY A 424 -21.58 20.95 -9.81
CA GLY A 424 -21.98 19.76 -10.55
C GLY A 424 -20.98 18.59 -10.49
N HIS A 425 -19.86 18.73 -9.78
CA HIS A 425 -18.81 17.71 -9.65
C HIS A 425 -18.07 17.82 -8.32
N VAL A 426 -17.40 16.73 -7.92
CA VAL A 426 -16.59 16.66 -6.69
C VAL A 426 -15.27 17.40 -6.92
N ASN A 427 -14.87 18.25 -5.96
CA ASN A 427 -13.52 18.77 -5.93
C ASN A 427 -12.56 17.69 -5.42
N LEU A 428 -12.01 16.89 -6.34
CA LEU A 428 -11.15 15.77 -5.99
C LEU A 428 -9.96 16.21 -5.12
N THR A 429 -9.31 17.32 -5.42
CA THR A 429 -8.15 17.80 -4.63
C THR A 429 -8.48 18.14 -3.18
N ARG A 430 -9.73 18.51 -2.87
CA ARG A 430 -10.16 18.87 -1.51
C ARG A 430 -10.45 17.64 -0.67
N TYR A 431 -11.14 16.66 -1.24
CA TYR A 431 -11.64 15.48 -0.52
C TYR A 431 -10.74 14.25 -0.70
N PHE A 432 -9.85 14.31 -1.68
CA PHE A 432 -8.85 13.32 -2.06
C PHE A 432 -7.53 14.07 -2.30
N PRO A 433 -6.98 14.73 -1.26
CA PRO A 433 -5.74 15.47 -1.42
C PRO A 433 -4.67 14.53 -1.93
N ASP A 434 -3.84 15.02 -2.86
CA ASP A 434 -2.67 14.28 -3.27
C ASP A 434 -1.86 13.95 -2.01
N PRO A 435 -1.44 12.70 -1.85
CA PRO A 435 -0.69 12.36 -0.66
C PRO A 435 0.61 13.16 -0.63
N TRP A 436 1.08 13.52 0.56
CA TRP A 436 2.23 14.42 0.74
C TRP A 436 3.52 13.94 0.06
N TRP A 437 3.62 12.65 -0.27
CA TRP A 437 4.72 12.03 -1.00
C TRP A 437 4.57 12.06 -2.53
N ASN A 438 3.38 12.34 -3.07
CA ASN A 438 3.09 12.40 -4.51
C ASN A 438 3.25 13.82 -5.07
N THR A 439 4.20 14.57 -4.53
CA THR A 439 4.50 15.95 -4.87
C THR A 439 5.30 16.03 -6.18
N THR A 440 4.72 15.56 -7.27
CA THR A 440 5.25 15.71 -8.64
C THR A 440 5.48 17.18 -9.02
N THR A 441 4.79 18.10 -8.36
CA THR A 441 4.90 19.55 -8.52
C THR A 441 6.16 20.18 -7.90
N PHE A 442 6.90 19.48 -7.03
CA PHE A 442 8.00 20.09 -6.26
C PHE A 442 9.39 19.76 -6.80
N VAL A 443 9.50 18.85 -7.76
CA VAL A 443 10.70 18.74 -8.58
C VAL A 443 10.51 19.65 -9.79
N GLU A 444 10.33 20.96 -9.53
CA GLU A 444 10.66 21.91 -10.60
C GLU A 444 12.11 21.61 -10.97
N PRO A 445 12.42 21.39 -12.27
CA PRO A 445 13.80 21.21 -12.69
C PRO A 445 14.53 22.42 -12.15
N ILE A 446 15.44 22.21 -11.18
CA ILE A 446 16.16 23.27 -10.50
C ILE A 446 16.69 24.16 -11.61
N ALA A 447 16.04 25.31 -11.82
CA ALA A 447 16.50 26.26 -12.79
C ALA A 447 17.90 26.62 -12.31
N PRO A 448 18.94 26.52 -13.16
CA PRO A 448 20.27 26.89 -12.73
C PRO A 448 20.14 28.29 -12.15
N GLN A 449 20.32 28.41 -10.83
CA GLN A 449 20.28 29.72 -10.20
C GLN A 449 21.42 30.47 -10.87
N ALA A 450 21.07 31.52 -11.62
CA ALA A 450 22.02 32.33 -12.36
C ALA A 450 22.87 33.12 -11.35
N THR A 451 23.77 32.43 -10.66
CA THR A 451 24.82 33.04 -9.86
C THR A 451 25.84 33.55 -10.86
N GLY A 452 25.91 34.87 -11.01
CA GLY A 452 26.75 35.54 -11.99
C GLY A 452 28.17 34.99 -12.04
N SER A 453 28.59 34.62 -13.26
CA SER A 453 29.96 34.40 -13.72
C SER A 453 30.91 33.76 -12.71
N ASN A 454 30.90 32.43 -12.57
CA ASN A 454 32.00 31.73 -11.90
C ASN A 454 32.21 30.32 -12.46
N GLN A 455 33.48 30.01 -12.71
CA GLN A 455 33.96 28.76 -13.27
C GLN A 455 33.62 27.55 -12.36
N PHE A 456 32.55 26.81 -12.67
CA PHE A 456 32.04 25.71 -11.83
C PHE A 456 33.10 24.66 -11.43
N CYS A 457 34.03 24.33 -12.32
CA CYS A 457 35.10 23.34 -12.07
C CYS A 457 36.52 23.92 -11.99
N SER A 458 36.69 25.25 -11.96
CA SER A 458 38.00 25.86 -11.73
C SER A 458 38.28 25.99 -10.23
N PRO A 459 39.56 26.04 -9.82
CA PRO A 459 39.91 26.31 -8.43
C PRO A 459 39.23 27.59 -7.98
N ASN A 460 38.48 27.53 -6.87
CA ASN A 460 38.08 28.75 -6.17
C ASN A 460 39.36 29.54 -5.82
N ASN A 461 39.26 30.86 -5.69
CA ASN A 461 40.38 31.72 -5.26
C ASN A 461 41.04 31.28 -3.94
N ASP A 462 40.42 30.35 -3.19
CA ASP A 462 40.94 29.72 -1.98
C ASP A 462 41.91 28.53 -2.22
N GLY A 463 42.22 28.18 -3.47
CA GLY A 463 43.26 27.18 -3.79
C GLY A 463 42.86 25.70 -3.58
N ASP A 464 41.60 25.39 -3.28
CA ASP A 464 41.09 24.02 -3.17
C ASP A 464 40.83 23.44 -4.58
N GLU A 465 41.91 23.04 -5.25
CA GLU A 465 41.82 22.41 -6.56
C GLU A 465 41.33 20.96 -6.44
N TYR A 466 40.10 20.69 -6.91
CA TYR A 466 39.61 19.34 -7.05
C TYR A 466 40.44 18.57 -8.09
N ARG A 467 40.85 17.35 -7.71
CA ARG A 467 41.65 16.44 -8.56
C ARG A 467 40.84 15.79 -9.67
N GLY A 468 39.52 15.78 -9.55
CA GLY A 468 38.61 15.10 -10.46
C GLY A 468 37.17 15.13 -9.97
N ILE A 469 36.30 14.42 -10.67
CA ILE A 469 34.87 14.29 -10.35
C ILE A 469 34.59 12.83 -9.97
N LEU A 470 34.02 12.59 -8.79
CA LEU A 470 33.55 11.25 -8.42
C LEU A 470 32.10 11.08 -8.85
N HIS A 471 31.85 10.23 -9.83
CA HIS A 471 30.50 9.83 -10.19
C HIS A 471 30.03 8.69 -9.27
N ILE A 472 29.05 9.02 -8.44
CA ILE A 472 28.41 8.11 -7.47
C ILE A 472 27.15 7.54 -8.12
N SER A 473 27.30 6.37 -8.74
CA SER A 473 26.17 5.65 -9.37
C SER A 473 25.70 4.41 -8.58
N ILE A 474 26.51 3.93 -7.62
CA ILE A 474 26.24 2.67 -6.93
C ILE A 474 25.56 2.91 -5.59
N GLY A 475 24.30 2.45 -5.48
CA GLY A 475 23.50 2.49 -4.27
C GLY A 475 23.49 1.17 -3.47
N GLY A 476 24.30 0.19 -3.86
CA GLY A 476 24.39 -1.11 -3.20
C GLY A 476 23.73 -2.27 -3.94
N GLY A 477 22.75 -2.02 -4.83
CA GLY A 477 22.07 -3.04 -5.63
C GLY A 477 20.60 -3.26 -5.27
N SER A 478 20.11 -4.49 -5.43
CA SER A 478 18.68 -4.85 -5.32
C SER A 478 18.17 -5.13 -3.91
N ASP A 479 19.07 -5.41 -2.98
CA ASP A 479 18.70 -6.02 -1.70
C ASP A 479 18.87 -5.07 -0.50
N PHE A 480 19.26 -3.82 -0.76
CA PHE A 480 19.63 -2.87 0.29
C PHE A 480 18.57 -1.80 0.50
N SER A 481 18.14 -1.65 1.76
CA SER A 481 17.14 -0.65 2.15
C SER A 481 17.62 0.80 1.95
N PHE A 482 16.68 1.74 1.99
CA PHE A 482 16.94 3.18 1.91
C PHE A 482 18.12 3.64 2.78
N GLY A 483 18.13 3.27 4.06
CA GLY A 483 19.20 3.63 4.99
C GLY A 483 20.58 3.09 4.59
N MET A 484 20.66 1.88 4.02
CA MET A 484 21.93 1.35 3.50
C MET A 484 22.38 2.10 2.23
N THR A 485 21.44 2.35 1.31
CA THR A 485 21.73 3.05 0.06
C THR A 485 22.31 4.43 0.31
N PHE A 486 21.58 5.28 1.04
CA PHE A 486 21.96 6.68 1.20
C PHE A 486 22.95 6.90 2.33
N PHE A 487 22.76 6.29 3.50
CA PHE A 487 23.57 6.60 4.68
C PHE A 487 24.76 5.66 4.91
N HIS A 488 24.97 4.69 4.01
CA HIS A 488 26.18 3.87 4.00
C HIS A 488 26.90 3.92 2.65
N PHE A 489 26.27 3.48 1.56
CA PHE A 489 26.99 3.35 0.29
C PHE A 489 27.29 4.71 -0.33
N VAL A 490 26.31 5.60 -0.42
CA VAL A 490 26.52 6.96 -0.90
C VAL A 490 27.41 7.74 0.08
N LEU A 491 27.13 7.68 1.39
CA LEU A 491 27.94 8.36 2.40
C LEU A 491 29.42 7.96 2.37
N ASN A 492 29.72 6.67 2.21
CA ASN A 492 31.11 6.19 2.11
C ASN A 492 31.80 6.60 0.80
N GLN A 493 31.05 6.77 -0.28
CA GLN A 493 31.58 7.33 -1.52
C GLN A 493 31.82 8.84 -1.40
N LEU A 494 30.98 9.58 -0.65
CA LEU A 494 31.23 10.99 -0.34
C LEU A 494 32.46 11.17 0.57
N LEU A 495 32.65 10.29 1.56
CA LEU A 495 33.88 10.22 2.36
C LEU A 495 35.11 9.93 1.49
N PHE A 496 34.97 9.05 0.49
CA PHE A 496 36.01 8.81 -0.51
C PHE A 496 36.31 10.09 -1.30
N ALA A 497 35.27 10.77 -1.79
CA ALA A 497 35.41 12.02 -2.55
C ALA A 497 36.17 13.08 -1.75
N ASP A 498 35.77 13.32 -0.51
CA ASP A 498 36.39 14.33 0.36
C ASP A 498 37.86 13.99 0.66
N LYS A 499 38.14 12.72 0.99
CA LYS A 499 39.50 12.23 1.27
C LYS A 499 40.46 12.41 0.10
N TYR A 500 40.00 12.23 -1.14
CA TYR A 500 40.83 12.35 -2.35
C TYR A 500 40.60 13.65 -3.12
N LYS A 501 39.95 14.65 -2.49
CA LYS A 501 39.67 15.96 -3.09
C LYS A 501 38.99 15.85 -4.46
N LEU A 502 37.97 15.00 -4.55
CA LEU A 502 37.12 14.83 -5.72
C LEU A 502 35.80 15.58 -5.53
N LYS A 503 35.29 16.19 -6.59
CA LYS A 503 33.97 16.81 -6.59
C LYS A 503 32.91 15.72 -6.80
N PRO A 504 31.98 15.50 -5.86
CA PRO A 504 31.00 14.42 -6.01
C PRO A 504 29.90 14.80 -6.99
N PHE A 505 29.46 13.84 -7.80
CA PHE A 505 28.30 13.93 -8.67
C PHE A 505 27.45 12.66 -8.48
N ILE A 506 26.24 12.77 -7.94
CA ILE A 506 25.40 11.60 -7.60
C ILE A 506 24.33 11.39 -8.66
N HIS A 507 24.34 10.21 -9.29
CA HIS A 507 23.30 9.80 -10.22
C HIS A 507 23.09 8.29 -10.15
N LEU A 508 22.18 7.86 -9.26
CA LEU A 508 21.83 6.46 -9.07
C LEU A 508 20.84 5.98 -10.15
N THR A 509 21.10 4.81 -10.72
CA THR A 509 20.26 4.19 -11.76
C THR A 509 19.37 3.08 -11.19
N GLN A 510 18.38 2.63 -11.97
CA GLN A 510 17.57 1.45 -11.63
C GLN A 510 18.42 0.20 -11.36
N GLN A 511 19.49 -0.02 -12.15
CA GLN A 511 20.31 -1.23 -12.05
C GLN A 511 21.16 -1.25 -10.76
N ASP A 512 21.56 -0.08 -10.29
CA ASP A 512 22.50 0.07 -9.18
C ASP A 512 21.86 0.39 -7.83
N ALA A 513 20.58 0.74 -7.84
CA ALA A 513 19.82 1.13 -6.67
C ALA A 513 18.35 0.67 -6.77
N GLN A 514 18.13 -0.54 -7.28
CA GLN A 514 16.79 -1.08 -7.57
C GLN A 514 15.86 -0.97 -6.35
N ALA A 515 16.34 -1.30 -5.15
CA ALA A 515 15.52 -1.26 -3.92
C ALA A 515 14.93 0.12 -3.58
N VAL A 516 15.54 1.22 -4.07
CA VAL A 516 15.05 2.59 -3.87
C VAL A 516 14.53 3.23 -5.16
N TYR A 517 14.59 2.50 -6.29
CA TYR A 517 14.14 3.00 -7.59
C TYR A 517 12.64 2.80 -7.79
N ASP A 518 11.92 3.90 -7.90
CA ASP A 518 10.54 3.97 -8.34
C ASP A 518 10.43 4.33 -9.84
N PRO A 519 9.83 3.47 -10.69
CA PRO A 519 9.70 3.76 -12.11
C PRO A 519 8.76 4.94 -12.41
N ARG A 520 7.75 5.21 -11.56
CA ARG A 520 6.80 6.31 -11.78
C ARG A 520 7.41 7.67 -11.45
N MET A 521 8.36 7.72 -10.52
CA MET A 521 9.00 8.97 -10.10
C MET A 521 10.34 9.22 -10.79
N HIS A 522 11.12 8.17 -11.04
CA HIS A 522 12.47 8.35 -11.58
C HIS A 522 12.57 8.12 -13.10
N ALA A 523 11.60 7.42 -13.73
CA ALA A 523 11.58 7.21 -15.18
C ALA A 523 10.73 8.24 -15.95
N SER A 524 9.82 8.93 -15.25
CA SER A 524 8.70 9.65 -15.86
C SER A 524 9.05 10.94 -16.60
N ASN A 525 10.26 11.46 -16.45
CA ASN A 525 10.64 12.73 -17.07
C ASN A 525 11.04 12.61 -18.54
N GLY A 526 11.06 11.39 -19.12
CA GLY A 526 11.42 11.16 -20.53
C GLY A 526 12.85 11.57 -20.91
N TRP A 527 13.62 12.08 -19.96
CA TRP A 527 14.96 12.61 -20.20
C TRP A 527 15.97 11.48 -20.26
N THR A 528 16.65 11.39 -21.39
CA THR A 528 17.87 10.61 -21.56
C THR A 528 18.92 11.58 -22.09
N SER A 529 20.08 11.64 -21.44
CA SER A 529 21.23 12.37 -21.95
C SER A 529 22.43 11.45 -22.02
N THR A 530 23.11 11.54 -23.15
CA THR A 530 24.35 10.81 -23.42
C THR A 530 25.48 11.81 -23.25
N LEU A 531 26.35 11.61 -22.27
CA LEU A 531 27.50 12.48 -22.03
C LEU A 531 28.78 11.77 -22.47
N ASP A 532 29.48 12.37 -23.42
CA ASP A 532 30.81 11.91 -23.80
C ASP A 532 31.86 12.48 -22.84
N ILE A 533 32.31 11.67 -21.88
CA ILE A 533 33.26 12.07 -20.86
C ILE A 533 34.61 11.37 -21.01
N ARG A 534 35.69 12.02 -20.58
CA ARG A 534 36.98 11.35 -20.36
C ARG A 534 36.94 10.71 -18.97
N THR A 535 36.86 9.39 -18.89
CA THR A 535 36.96 8.68 -17.60
C THR A 535 38.37 8.20 -17.36
N THR A 536 38.83 8.33 -16.12
CA THR A 536 40.03 7.65 -15.64
C THR A 536 39.59 6.37 -14.96
N ARG A 537 39.88 5.21 -15.57
CA ARG A 537 39.56 3.90 -14.98
C ARG A 537 40.58 3.43 -13.93
N SER A 538 41.74 4.07 -13.81
CA SER A 538 42.77 3.71 -12.83
C SER A 538 42.53 4.35 -11.46
N VAL A 539 41.50 3.89 -10.74
CA VAL A 539 41.55 4.00 -9.27
C VAL A 539 42.56 2.96 -8.80
N THR A 540 43.66 3.42 -8.22
CA THR A 540 44.67 2.54 -7.63
C THR A 540 44.09 1.82 -6.44
N VAL A 541 44.02 0.51 -6.61
CA VAL A 541 43.46 -0.44 -5.68
C VAL A 541 44.56 -0.86 -4.70
N ARG A 542 44.44 -0.55 -3.40
CA ARG A 542 45.38 -1.11 -2.40
C ARG A 542 44.90 -2.49 -2.01
N ASN A 543 45.81 -3.44 -2.13
CA ASN A 543 45.68 -4.75 -1.51
C ASN A 543 45.95 -4.60 -0.02
N VAL A 544 44.98 -4.98 0.82
CA VAL A 544 45.24 -5.20 2.24
C VAL A 544 45.35 -6.70 2.44
N SER A 545 46.58 -7.19 2.50
CA SER A 545 46.84 -8.54 2.95
C SER A 545 46.59 -8.60 4.46
N VAL A 546 45.37 -8.98 4.85
CA VAL A 546 45.12 -9.43 6.22
C VAL A 546 45.55 -10.89 6.27
N ALA A 547 46.52 -11.23 7.11
CA ALA A 547 46.83 -12.62 7.40
C ALA A 547 45.65 -13.27 8.14
N SER A 548 44.68 -13.79 7.40
CA SER A 548 43.62 -14.63 7.96
C SER A 548 44.23 -16.00 8.26
N GLY A 549 44.45 -16.32 9.53
CA GLY A 549 44.97 -17.62 9.99
C GLY A 549 44.02 -18.81 9.81
N GLY A 550 43.15 -18.79 8.79
CA GLY A 550 42.25 -19.88 8.44
C GLY A 550 42.84 -20.75 7.32
N ALA A 551 42.39 -22.01 7.24
CA ALA A 551 42.85 -23.01 6.27
C ALA A 551 42.63 -22.65 4.78
N ASP A 552 41.84 -21.60 4.49
CA ASP A 552 41.46 -21.18 3.14
C ASP A 552 42.46 -20.23 2.44
N GLY A 553 43.65 -20.04 3.02
CA GLY A 553 44.69 -19.16 2.46
C GLY A 553 44.43 -17.65 2.67
N PRO A 554 45.40 -16.80 2.34
CA PRO A 554 45.26 -15.35 2.51
C PRO A 554 44.25 -14.81 1.50
N MET A 555 43.03 -14.50 1.96
CA MET A 555 42.07 -13.80 1.14
C MET A 555 42.59 -12.37 0.92
N GLN A 556 43.14 -12.07 -0.27
CA GLN A 556 43.48 -10.71 -0.67
C GLN A 556 42.19 -9.91 -0.76
N ARG A 557 41.94 -9.07 0.25
CA ARG A 557 40.78 -8.19 0.29
C ARG A 557 41.22 -6.76 0.00
N ILE A 558 40.40 -6.09 -0.79
CA ILE A 558 40.81 -4.97 -1.62
C ILE A 558 39.92 -3.76 -1.32
N TYR A 559 40.50 -2.57 -1.12
CA TYR A 559 39.74 -1.31 -1.09
C TYR A 559 40.44 -0.17 -1.87
N PRO A 560 39.68 0.78 -2.44
CA PRO A 560 40.25 1.84 -3.26
C PRO A 560 41.03 2.86 -2.42
N SER A 561 42.19 3.31 -2.91
CA SER A 561 43.21 3.93 -2.04
C SER A 561 44.00 5.10 -2.59
N ASP A 562 44.09 5.23 -3.91
CA ASP A 562 44.59 6.42 -4.57
C ASP A 562 43.92 6.52 -5.95
N VAL A 563 43.88 7.72 -6.52
CA VAL A 563 43.35 7.96 -7.87
C VAL A 563 44.54 8.37 -8.73
N ASP A 564 45.00 7.45 -9.59
CA ASP A 564 46.03 7.79 -10.56
C ASP A 564 45.36 8.40 -11.79
N ALA A 565 45.51 9.72 -11.94
CA ALA A 565 44.91 10.48 -13.03
C ALA A 565 45.58 10.23 -14.40
N ASN A 566 46.70 9.49 -14.45
CA ASN A 566 47.53 9.42 -15.66
C ASN A 566 47.05 8.39 -16.71
N SER A 567 46.04 7.56 -16.44
CA SER A 567 45.48 6.63 -17.43
C SER A 567 44.00 6.94 -17.75
N GLY A 568 43.78 7.77 -18.77
CA GLY A 568 42.46 8.15 -19.25
C GLY A 568 42.03 7.30 -20.46
N TYR A 569 40.80 6.79 -20.45
CA TYR A 569 40.12 6.27 -21.63
C TYR A 569 38.87 7.13 -21.89
N LYS A 570 38.48 7.31 -23.15
CA LYS A 570 37.19 7.93 -23.45
C LYS A 570 36.07 6.94 -23.13
N SER A 571 35.03 7.39 -22.42
CA SER A 571 33.83 6.57 -22.21
C SER A 571 32.59 7.44 -22.22
N THR A 572 31.52 6.92 -22.80
CA THR A 572 30.23 7.60 -22.78
C THR A 572 29.46 7.20 -21.52
N LEU A 573 28.94 8.19 -20.79
CA LEU A 573 28.06 8.00 -19.64
C LEU A 573 26.62 8.29 -20.06
N ASN A 574 25.77 7.27 -19.99
CA ASN A 574 24.36 7.41 -20.27
C ASN A 574 23.63 7.74 -18.97
N LEU A 575 23.08 8.96 -18.88
CA LEU A 575 22.24 9.40 -17.79
C LEU A 575 20.78 9.35 -18.23
N SER A 576 19.89 8.93 -17.33
CA SER A 576 18.46 8.81 -17.61
C SER A 576 17.66 9.19 -16.37
N GLY A 577 16.61 9.98 -16.57
CA GLY A 577 15.79 10.51 -15.48
C GLY A 577 16.48 11.64 -14.69
N ASN A 578 15.83 12.09 -13.63
CA ASN A 578 16.35 13.11 -12.72
C ASN A 578 17.36 12.56 -11.69
N GLY A 579 17.61 11.24 -11.68
CA GLY A 579 18.43 10.56 -10.69
C GLY A 579 17.71 10.39 -9.35
N ILE A 580 17.80 9.21 -8.74
CA ILE A 580 17.08 8.87 -7.49
C ILE A 580 17.41 9.85 -6.35
N TRP A 581 18.65 10.35 -6.26
CA TRP A 581 19.08 11.29 -5.23
C TRP A 581 18.23 12.58 -5.19
N ASN A 582 17.97 13.16 -6.36
CA ASN A 582 17.30 14.46 -6.50
C ASN A 582 15.83 14.41 -6.09
N SER A 583 15.25 13.22 -5.89
CA SER A 583 13.90 13.05 -5.34
C SER A 583 13.84 13.23 -3.82
N TYR A 584 14.98 13.26 -3.12
CA TYR A 584 15.04 13.32 -1.65
C TYR A 584 15.91 14.48 -1.14
N PHE A 585 16.98 14.80 -1.86
CA PHE A 585 17.96 15.80 -1.47
C PHE A 585 18.22 16.78 -2.63
N GLU A 586 18.70 17.98 -2.31
CA GLU A 586 19.27 18.89 -3.31
C GLU A 586 20.53 18.28 -3.95
N PRO A 587 20.88 18.67 -5.19
CA PRO A 587 22.13 18.25 -5.83
C PRO A 587 23.35 18.56 -4.97
N VAL A 588 24.26 17.59 -4.82
CA VAL A 588 25.50 17.75 -4.02
C VAL A 588 26.55 18.63 -4.69
N SER A 589 26.37 18.91 -5.97
CA SER A 589 27.22 19.76 -6.78
C SER A 589 26.36 20.59 -7.72
N ASP A 590 26.88 21.75 -8.05
CA ASP A 590 26.53 22.62 -9.17
C ASP A 590 26.79 22.00 -10.57
N ILE A 591 27.35 20.79 -10.66
CA ILE A 591 27.53 20.08 -11.94
C ILE A 591 26.15 19.74 -12.53
N ASP A 592 25.67 20.57 -13.46
CA ASP A 592 24.52 20.25 -14.30
C ASP A 592 25.00 19.67 -15.64
N PRO A 593 24.83 18.36 -15.89
CA PRO A 593 25.20 17.77 -17.16
C PRO A 593 24.38 18.29 -18.36
N ARG A 594 23.28 19.02 -18.11
CA ARG A 594 22.45 19.66 -19.15
C ARG A 594 22.98 21.05 -19.52
N SER A 595 23.81 21.64 -18.67
CA SER A 595 24.44 22.93 -18.91
C SER A 595 25.74 22.72 -19.66
N GLU A 596 25.77 23.13 -20.93
CA GLU A 596 26.98 23.11 -21.74
C GLU A 596 28.13 23.89 -21.06
N GLU A 597 27.81 25.01 -20.41
CA GLU A 597 28.79 25.83 -19.68
C GLU A 597 29.43 25.07 -18.51
N THR A 598 28.60 24.47 -17.66
CA THR A 598 29.07 23.68 -16.53
C THR A 598 29.88 22.48 -17.03
N PHE A 599 29.40 21.82 -18.08
CA PHE A 599 30.08 20.69 -18.69
C PHE A 599 31.45 21.08 -19.26
N GLN A 600 31.55 22.16 -20.03
CA GLN A 600 32.82 22.63 -20.59
C GLN A 600 33.83 22.97 -19.49
N SER A 601 33.39 23.60 -18.40
CA SER A 601 34.27 23.92 -17.27
C SER A 601 34.85 22.66 -16.59
N CYS A 602 34.13 21.55 -16.64
CA CYS A 602 34.47 20.28 -16.01
C CYS A 602 35.10 19.25 -16.97
N ARG A 603 35.17 19.58 -18.26
CA ARG A 603 35.47 18.64 -19.35
C ARG A 603 36.84 17.98 -19.24
N ASP A 604 37.82 18.74 -18.76
CA ASP A 604 39.21 18.27 -18.63
C ASP A 604 39.50 17.61 -17.28
N LYS A 605 38.55 17.62 -16.34
CA LYS A 605 38.72 16.97 -15.05
C LYS A 605 38.45 15.45 -15.19
N PRO A 606 39.28 14.60 -14.59
CA PRO A 606 39.11 13.15 -14.71
C PRO A 606 37.85 12.70 -13.95
N TRP A 607 37.01 11.90 -14.62
CA TRP A 607 35.86 11.26 -14.01
C TRP A 607 36.25 9.91 -13.39
N VAL A 608 36.07 9.82 -12.07
CA VAL A 608 36.30 8.64 -11.26
C VAL A 608 34.98 7.90 -11.08
N VAL A 609 34.94 6.63 -11.48
CA VAL A 609 33.78 5.75 -11.29
C VAL A 609 34.25 4.52 -10.51
N LEU A 610 33.67 4.29 -9.34
CA LEU A 610 33.95 3.09 -8.55
C LEU A 610 33.14 1.91 -9.10
N ARG A 611 33.69 0.69 -9.01
CA ARG A 611 32.95 -0.54 -9.34
C ARG A 611 32.09 -0.97 -8.15
N ARG A 612 31.07 -1.79 -8.41
CA ARG A 612 30.14 -2.28 -7.39
C ARG A 612 30.87 -2.91 -6.22
N GLU A 613 31.85 -3.77 -6.47
CA GLU A 613 32.62 -4.49 -5.46
C GLU A 613 33.50 -3.55 -4.63
N MET A 614 34.01 -2.48 -5.26
CA MET A 614 34.79 -1.45 -4.57
C MET A 614 33.92 -0.67 -3.58
N VAL A 615 32.62 -0.49 -3.86
CA VAL A 615 31.70 0.20 -2.97
C VAL A 615 31.16 -0.74 -1.90
N THR A 616 30.56 -1.87 -2.31
CA THR A 616 29.81 -2.76 -1.41
C THR A 616 30.71 -3.60 -0.51
N SER A 617 31.88 -4.00 -1.00
CA SER A 617 32.87 -4.73 -0.19
C SER A 617 33.99 -3.80 0.22
N GLY A 618 34.66 -3.14 -0.74
CA GLY A 618 35.86 -2.34 -0.48
C GLY A 618 35.64 -1.20 0.52
N LEU A 619 34.87 -0.19 0.13
CA LEU A 619 34.59 0.98 0.97
C LEU A 619 33.75 0.61 2.18
N HIS A 620 32.63 -0.08 1.96
CA HIS A 620 31.68 -0.34 3.01
C HIS A 620 32.25 -1.24 4.13
N LEU A 621 32.95 -2.32 3.78
CA LEU A 621 33.44 -3.30 4.75
C LEU A 621 34.91 -3.07 5.11
N TRP A 622 35.79 -2.88 4.12
CA TRP A 622 37.24 -2.95 4.33
C TRP A 622 37.92 -1.61 4.62
N ALA A 623 37.33 -0.49 4.22
CA ALA A 623 37.94 0.80 4.48
C ALA A 623 37.92 1.13 5.99
N PRO A 624 39.08 1.41 6.63
CA PRO A 624 39.12 1.67 8.07
C PRO A 624 38.51 3.03 8.45
N TRP A 625 38.26 3.90 7.47
CA TRP A 625 37.70 5.24 7.65
C TRP A 625 36.24 5.34 7.23
N SER A 626 35.65 4.27 6.69
CA SER A 626 34.23 4.25 6.31
C SER A 626 33.32 4.20 7.53
N VAL A 627 32.16 4.82 7.40
CA VAL A 627 31.07 4.68 8.38
C VAL A 627 30.49 3.27 8.30
N LYS A 628 30.11 2.76 9.48
CA LYS A 628 29.55 1.43 9.68
C LYS A 628 28.41 1.55 10.68
N SER A 629 27.38 0.71 10.56
CA SER A 629 26.23 0.76 11.47
C SER A 629 26.24 -0.31 12.56
N PHE A 630 27.03 -1.36 12.39
CA PHE A 630 27.11 -2.50 13.30
C PHE A 630 28.36 -3.31 12.99
N LYS A 631 28.78 -4.15 13.94
CA LYS A 631 29.87 -5.11 13.75
C LYS A 631 29.48 -6.18 12.72
N TYR A 632 30.10 -6.18 11.54
CA TYR A 632 29.90 -7.22 10.53
C TYR A 632 30.68 -8.49 10.89
N SER A 633 30.03 -9.65 10.78
CA SER A 633 30.66 -10.96 10.96
C SER A 633 31.76 -11.19 9.92
N GLY A 634 32.88 -11.76 10.34
CA GLY A 634 33.99 -12.11 9.44
C GLY A 634 34.90 -10.95 9.04
N LEU A 635 34.69 -9.76 9.62
CA LEU A 635 35.66 -8.67 9.56
C LEU A 635 36.64 -8.79 10.74
N PRO A 636 37.97 -8.76 10.49
CA PRO A 636 38.99 -8.84 11.53
C PRO A 636 38.79 -7.78 12.61
N ASP A 637 38.99 -8.14 13.88
CA ASP A 637 38.88 -7.18 14.99
C ASP A 637 39.78 -5.95 14.79
N GLN A 638 40.89 -6.05 14.06
CA GLN A 638 41.76 -4.92 13.72
C GLN A 638 41.05 -3.80 12.93
N LEU A 639 39.98 -4.12 12.19
CA LEU A 639 39.12 -3.13 11.52
C LEU A 639 38.04 -2.55 12.45
N TRP A 640 37.82 -3.20 13.59
CA TRP A 640 36.87 -2.82 14.64
C TRP A 640 37.55 -2.29 15.90
N TRP A 641 38.88 -2.35 16.00
CA TRP A 641 39.56 -2.22 17.27
C TRP A 641 41.06 -1.96 17.11
N LYS A 642 41.49 -0.77 17.54
CA LYS A 642 42.91 -0.44 17.76
C LYS A 642 43.26 -0.42 19.25
N GLY A 643 42.51 -1.09 20.11
CA GLY A 643 42.93 -1.26 21.49
C GLY A 643 44.27 -1.98 21.49
N LYS A 644 45.34 -1.23 21.80
CA LYS A 644 46.68 -1.78 21.96
C LYS A 644 46.54 -2.91 22.96
N LYS A 645 46.81 -4.15 22.55
CA LYS A 645 47.24 -5.17 23.50
C LYS A 645 48.56 -4.65 24.07
N THR A 646 48.51 -3.87 25.15
CA THR A 646 49.66 -3.69 26.02
C THR A 646 49.91 -5.05 26.64
N GLN A 647 50.69 -5.88 25.93
CA GLN A 647 51.33 -7.02 26.54
C GLN A 647 52.25 -6.45 27.63
N ARG A 648 51.77 -6.40 28.87
CA ARG A 648 52.68 -6.42 30.01
C ARG A 648 53.36 -7.78 29.97
N ALA A 649 54.62 -7.79 29.57
CA ALA A 649 55.46 -8.97 29.69
C ALA A 649 55.53 -9.38 31.17
N GLY A 650 54.91 -10.50 31.53
CA GLY A 650 55.22 -11.23 32.78
C GLY A 650 54.17 -11.26 33.91
N GLY A 651 52.88 -11.00 33.70
CA GLY A 651 51.85 -11.08 34.77
C GLY A 651 50.81 -12.18 34.55
N PRO A 652 50.38 -12.95 35.58
CA PRO A 652 49.38 -14.00 35.44
C PRO A 652 48.03 -13.46 34.93
N SER A 653 47.47 -14.22 34.00
CA SER A 653 46.22 -14.00 33.30
C SER A 653 44.99 -14.06 34.22
N LEU A 654 44.45 -12.90 34.61
CA LEU A 654 43.05 -12.70 35.01
C LEU A 654 42.82 -11.20 35.23
N GLY A 655 42.88 -10.44 34.15
CA GLY A 655 42.47 -9.04 34.13
C GLY A 655 41.75 -8.78 32.83
N GLU A 656 40.42 -8.65 32.90
CA GLU A 656 39.63 -8.07 31.82
C GLU A 656 40.29 -6.75 31.44
N THR A 657 40.92 -6.71 30.26
CA THR A 657 41.28 -5.43 29.66
C THR A 657 39.96 -4.70 29.45
N VAL A 658 39.72 -3.65 30.24
CA VAL A 658 38.63 -2.68 30.05
C VAL A 658 38.79 -2.16 28.63
N GLY A 659 38.04 -2.76 27.70
CA GLY A 659 38.03 -2.32 26.33
C GLY A 659 37.36 -0.96 26.24
N GLU A 660 37.81 -0.12 25.29
CA GLU A 660 37.05 1.04 24.81
C GLU A 660 35.56 0.66 24.64
N SER A 661 34.64 1.50 25.12
CA SER A 661 33.22 1.20 24.96
C SER A 661 32.86 1.18 23.47
N LEU A 662 31.78 0.49 23.08
CA LEU A 662 31.32 0.52 21.70
C LEU A 662 31.01 1.97 21.26
N SER A 663 30.54 2.80 22.20
CA SER A 663 30.36 4.23 22.00
C SER A 663 31.67 4.91 21.57
N ASP A 664 32.75 4.77 22.35
CA ASP A 664 34.06 5.38 22.05
C ASP A 664 34.57 4.97 20.67
N TRP A 665 34.33 3.71 20.29
CA TRP A 665 34.69 3.20 18.98
C TRP A 665 33.93 3.87 17.82
N TYR A 666 32.62 4.11 17.98
CA TYR A 666 31.79 4.75 16.95
C TYR A 666 32.10 6.24 16.77
N LEU A 667 32.51 6.95 17.82
CA LEU A 667 32.62 8.41 17.83
C LEU A 667 33.45 8.98 16.65
N PRO A 668 34.67 8.50 16.34
CA PRO A 668 35.45 9.05 15.23
C PRO A 668 34.77 8.89 13.87
N MET A 669 34.04 7.78 13.65
CA MET A 669 33.30 7.54 12.40
C MET A 669 32.03 8.38 12.34
N ARG A 670 31.28 8.46 13.45
CA ARG A 670 30.07 9.29 13.55
C ARG A 670 30.37 10.76 13.34
N LYS A 671 31.49 11.26 13.89
CA LYS A 671 31.95 12.64 13.66
C LYS A 671 32.20 12.92 12.18
N LYS A 672 32.94 12.04 11.50
CA LYS A 672 33.17 12.16 10.05
C LYS A 672 31.89 12.01 9.23
N GLY A 673 31.02 11.08 9.61
CA GLY A 673 29.70 10.91 9.00
C GLY A 673 28.88 12.19 9.11
N HIS A 674 28.86 12.81 10.30
CA HIS A 674 28.18 14.07 10.56
C HIS A 674 28.73 15.23 9.74
N GLU A 675 30.05 15.37 9.65
CA GLU A 675 30.71 16.38 8.82
C GLU A 675 30.29 16.26 7.34
N ILE A 676 30.31 15.05 6.78
CA ILE A 676 29.91 14.80 5.38
C ILE A 676 28.41 14.95 5.17
N VAL A 677 27.58 14.50 6.12
CA VAL A 677 26.13 14.67 6.06
C VAL A 677 25.77 16.16 6.08
N GLY A 678 26.32 16.94 7.01
CA GLY A 678 26.08 18.39 7.07
C GLY A 678 26.56 19.14 5.83
N LYS A 679 27.61 18.64 5.15
CA LYS A 679 28.13 19.23 3.91
C LYS A 679 27.24 18.97 2.69
N TYR A 680 26.72 17.75 2.52
CA TYR A 680 26.11 17.31 1.27
C TYR A 680 24.62 16.94 1.35
N TYR A 681 24.10 16.54 2.50
CA TYR A 681 22.71 16.08 2.61
C TYR A 681 21.83 17.28 2.93
N ARG A 682 21.17 17.79 1.90
CA ARG A 682 20.20 18.88 2.01
C ARG A 682 18.81 18.35 1.65
N PRO A 683 18.05 17.81 2.62
CA PRO A 683 16.70 17.32 2.34
C PRO A 683 15.81 18.46 1.82
N HIS A 684 14.94 18.15 0.85
CA HIS A 684 13.99 19.12 0.31
C HIS A 684 13.09 19.73 1.38
N ALA A 685 12.69 20.99 1.21
CA ALA A 685 11.91 21.73 2.20
C ALA A 685 10.59 21.05 2.62
N PHE A 686 9.90 20.37 1.70
CA PHE A 686 8.67 19.65 2.01
C PHE A 686 8.86 18.49 3.00
N LEU A 687 10.06 17.88 3.02
CA LEU A 687 10.40 16.84 4.00
C LEU A 687 10.50 17.43 5.40
N TRP A 688 11.11 18.61 5.55
CA TRP A 688 11.18 19.31 6.83
C TRP A 688 9.81 19.75 7.32
N LYS A 689 8.97 20.26 6.43
CA LYS A 689 7.56 20.54 6.74
C LYS A 689 6.86 19.29 7.29
N ARG A 690 7.07 18.12 6.65
CA ARG A 690 6.48 16.87 7.13
C ARG A 690 7.05 16.43 8.49
N VAL A 691 8.34 16.64 8.74
CA VAL A 691 8.97 16.37 10.06
C VAL A 691 8.33 17.23 11.15
N GLU A 692 8.09 18.51 10.90
CA GLU A 692 7.44 19.43 11.84
C GLU A 692 5.99 19.03 12.14
N GLU A 693 5.23 18.63 11.11
CA GLU A 693 3.87 18.09 11.26
C GLU A 693 3.84 16.85 12.16
N VAL A 694 4.78 15.92 11.94
CA VAL A 694 4.84 14.65 12.65
C VAL A 694 5.31 14.81 14.10
N LEU A 695 6.23 15.75 14.37
CA LEU A 695 6.65 16.09 15.72
C LEU A 695 5.68 17.05 16.44
N GLN A 696 4.63 17.51 15.75
CA GLN A 696 3.61 18.43 16.28
C GLN A 696 4.20 19.72 16.86
N THR A 697 5.29 20.24 16.29
CA THR A 697 6.01 21.42 16.83
C THR A 697 5.33 22.76 16.49
N SER A 698 4.00 22.79 16.34
CA SER A 698 3.22 23.99 16.00
C SER A 698 3.05 24.92 17.21
N GLY A 699 4.15 25.48 17.71
CA GLY A 699 4.15 26.48 18.79
C GLY A 699 5.51 26.56 19.49
N ALA A 700 5.84 27.74 20.06
CA ALA A 700 7.14 28.10 20.65
C ALA A 700 7.59 27.30 21.89
N GLN A 701 7.06 26.09 22.10
CA GLN A 701 7.39 25.23 23.22
C GLN A 701 8.04 23.94 22.70
N THR A 702 9.37 23.91 22.78
CA THR A 702 10.17 22.71 22.49
C THR A 702 10.08 21.77 23.68
N ASP A 703 9.03 20.96 23.74
CA ASP A 703 8.97 19.85 24.69
C ASP A 703 10.15 18.90 24.42
N CYS A 704 10.69 18.29 25.47
CA CYS A 704 11.79 17.34 25.36
C CYS A 704 11.34 16.12 24.53
N CYS A 705 12.10 15.72 23.51
CA CYS A 705 11.80 14.56 22.68
C CYS A 705 12.79 13.41 22.91
N LEU A 706 12.25 12.20 23.08
CA LEU A 706 12.97 10.94 22.94
C LEU A 706 12.59 10.28 21.62
N ALA A 707 13.55 10.13 20.72
CA ALA A 707 13.38 9.25 19.57
C ALA A 707 13.50 7.79 20.00
N MET A 708 12.59 6.92 19.56
CA MET A 708 12.59 5.49 19.80
C MET A 708 12.53 4.76 18.45
N HIS A 709 13.60 4.04 18.11
CA HIS A 709 13.68 3.32 16.84
C HIS A 709 13.67 1.80 17.04
N ILE A 710 12.60 1.15 16.56
CA ILE A 710 12.41 -0.30 16.68
C ILE A 710 12.41 -0.93 15.28
N ARG A 711 13.50 -1.64 14.94
CA ARG A 711 13.61 -2.42 13.69
C ARG A 711 13.25 -3.89 13.92
N GLN A 712 12.20 -4.39 13.29
CA GLN A 712 11.70 -5.76 13.49
C GLN A 712 11.56 -6.59 12.20
N GLY A 713 11.27 -5.98 11.04
CA GLY A 713 10.86 -6.72 9.85
C GLY A 713 11.91 -7.72 9.33
N ASP A 714 13.05 -7.19 8.89
CA ASP A 714 14.10 -7.92 8.16
C ASP A 714 15.37 -8.20 8.99
N LYS A 715 15.33 -7.95 10.30
CA LYS A 715 16.49 -8.01 11.18
C LYS A 715 16.85 -9.47 11.54
N GLU A 716 17.24 -10.28 10.57
CA GLU A 716 17.82 -11.62 10.80
C GLU A 716 19.24 -11.68 10.22
N GLY A 717 20.23 -11.96 11.07
CA GLY A 717 21.64 -12.06 10.66
C GLY A 717 22.60 -12.19 11.86
N TYR A 718 23.84 -12.63 11.61
CA TYR A 718 24.86 -12.81 12.66
C TYR A 718 25.09 -11.53 13.46
N GLY A 719 24.98 -11.61 14.79
CA GLY A 719 25.13 -10.48 15.71
C GLY A 719 23.93 -9.53 15.79
N LYS A 720 22.92 -9.70 14.92
CA LYS A 720 21.66 -8.96 14.97
C LYS A 720 20.58 -9.87 15.54
N ARG A 721 20.28 -9.67 16.82
CA ARG A 721 19.05 -10.25 17.38
C ARG A 721 17.89 -9.37 16.94
N LYS A 722 16.81 -9.96 16.41
CA LYS A 722 15.50 -9.32 16.53
C LYS A 722 15.37 -9.02 18.01
N LEU A 723 15.37 -7.74 18.39
CA LEU A 723 15.29 -7.38 19.80
C LEU A 723 14.03 -8.04 20.31
N SER A 724 14.24 -9.00 21.20
CA SER A 724 13.28 -10.11 21.27
C SER A 724 11.95 -9.65 21.82
N ARG A 725 11.85 -8.51 22.53
CA ARG A 725 10.59 -8.01 23.08
C ARG A 725 10.57 -6.49 23.16
N ILE A 726 9.53 -5.87 22.59
CA ILE A 726 9.17 -4.44 22.74
C ILE A 726 9.16 -4.00 24.22
N ARG A 727 8.93 -4.94 25.14
CA ARG A 727 9.03 -4.74 26.59
C ARG A 727 10.38 -4.16 27.04
N ASP A 728 11.47 -4.41 26.31
CA ASP A 728 12.81 -3.98 26.74
C ASP A 728 12.99 -2.46 26.53
N TYR A 729 12.17 -1.85 25.66
CA TYR A 729 12.12 -0.40 25.45
C TYR A 729 11.27 0.30 26.52
N LYS A 730 10.22 -0.37 27.04
CA LYS A 730 9.23 0.24 27.95
C LYS A 730 9.88 0.90 29.20
N PRO A 731 10.80 0.25 29.94
CA PRO A 731 11.43 0.87 31.12
C PRO A 731 12.21 2.15 30.83
N PHE A 732 12.86 2.26 29.67
CA PHE A 732 13.59 3.47 29.28
C PHE A 732 12.64 4.61 28.91
N VAL A 733 11.51 4.28 28.27
CA VAL A 733 10.45 5.26 27.99
C VAL A 733 9.82 5.78 29.29
N GLU A 734 9.53 4.89 30.24
CA GLU A 734 9.01 5.27 31.56
C GLU A 734 10.00 6.17 32.31
N ALA A 735 11.29 5.80 32.35
CA ALA A 735 12.34 6.61 32.95
C ALA A 735 12.42 8.00 32.31
N PHE A 736 12.30 8.08 30.98
CA PHE A 736 12.29 9.35 30.27
C PHE A 736 11.13 10.24 30.67
N LEU A 737 9.90 9.72 30.61
CA LEU A 737 8.70 10.49 30.96
C LEU A 737 8.68 10.89 32.44
N ASN A 738 9.25 10.06 33.33
CA ASN A 738 9.40 10.37 34.75
C ASN A 738 10.42 11.49 34.99
N ALA A 739 11.57 11.46 34.31
CA ALA A 739 12.62 12.46 34.43
C ALA A 739 12.17 13.86 34.01
N THR A 740 11.30 13.94 33.01
CA THR A 740 10.78 15.19 32.42
C THR A 740 9.48 15.68 33.06
N HIS A 741 9.01 15.03 34.13
CA HIS A 741 7.71 15.33 34.78
C HIS A 741 6.54 15.29 33.79
N GLY A 742 6.63 14.42 32.79
CA GLY A 742 5.66 14.27 31.74
C GLY A 742 5.61 15.39 30.70
N LYS A 743 6.37 16.49 30.78
CA LYS A 743 6.35 17.59 29.78
C LYS A 743 7.10 17.26 28.47
N SER A 744 7.08 15.99 28.08
CA SER A 744 7.87 15.44 26.99
C SER A 744 7.07 14.41 26.22
N PHE A 745 7.58 14.05 25.06
CA PHE A 745 6.97 13.04 24.21
C PHE A 745 8.01 12.10 23.61
N VAL A 746 7.54 10.96 23.10
CA VAL A 746 8.36 9.95 22.43
C VAL A 746 8.00 9.92 20.96
N TYR A 747 8.99 10.04 20.08
CA TYR A 747 8.81 9.80 18.65
C TYR A 747 9.18 8.35 18.30
N LEU A 748 8.20 7.54 17.90
CA LEU A 748 8.39 6.16 17.48
C LEU A 748 8.61 6.07 15.96
N ALA A 749 9.81 5.64 15.58
CA ALA A 749 10.13 5.17 14.25
C ALA A 749 10.16 3.63 14.25
N THR A 750 9.32 2.99 13.45
CA THR A 750 9.26 1.53 13.36
C THR A 750 8.88 1.08 11.96
N ASP A 751 9.56 0.05 11.48
CA ASP A 751 9.24 -0.58 10.21
C ASP A 751 8.13 -1.61 10.35
N ALA A 752 7.52 -1.87 11.51
CA ALA A 752 6.60 -3.00 11.69
C ALA A 752 5.28 -2.65 12.40
N TRP A 753 4.15 -3.03 11.79
CA TRP A 753 2.80 -2.85 12.35
C TRP A 753 2.63 -3.49 13.72
N ARG A 754 3.19 -4.68 13.91
CA ARG A 754 3.14 -5.42 15.18
C ARG A 754 3.76 -4.67 16.36
N VAL A 755 4.66 -3.72 16.09
CA VAL A 755 5.23 -2.88 17.14
C VAL A 755 4.19 -1.90 17.66
N ILE A 756 3.43 -1.29 16.74
CA ILE A 756 2.34 -0.37 17.08
C ILE A 756 1.24 -1.14 17.81
N ASP A 757 0.78 -2.27 17.25
CA ASP A 757 -0.25 -3.12 17.87
C ASP A 757 0.17 -3.53 19.30
N ALA A 758 1.41 -3.99 19.48
CA ALA A 758 1.88 -4.41 20.79
C ALA A 758 2.02 -3.26 21.81
N ILE A 759 2.36 -2.05 21.36
CA ILE A 759 2.33 -0.85 22.23
C ILE A 759 0.88 -0.52 22.58
N GLN A 760 -0.03 -0.52 21.59
CA GLN A 760 -1.44 -0.24 21.79
C GLN A 760 -2.11 -1.21 22.77
N ASP A 761 -1.78 -2.49 22.68
CA ASP A 761 -2.39 -3.56 23.47
C ASP A 761 -1.80 -3.71 24.87
N ASN A 762 -0.50 -3.43 25.04
CA ASN A 762 0.23 -3.81 26.26
C ASN A 762 0.81 -2.65 27.07
N TRP A 763 0.78 -1.42 26.55
CA TRP A 763 1.30 -0.25 27.27
C TRP A 763 0.17 0.58 27.86
N ASP A 764 0.44 1.19 29.01
CA ASP A 764 -0.55 1.98 29.74
C ASP A 764 -1.03 3.16 28.90
N ALA A 765 -2.32 3.52 29.02
CA ALA A 765 -2.92 4.59 28.21
C ALA A 765 -2.18 5.93 28.35
N SER A 766 -1.62 6.21 29.52
CA SER A 766 -0.79 7.40 29.79
C SER A 766 0.54 7.42 29.03
N LEU A 767 1.14 6.26 28.77
CA LEU A 767 2.34 6.13 27.94
C LEU A 767 1.96 6.25 26.46
N ARG A 768 0.89 5.56 26.05
CA ARG A 768 0.43 5.54 24.65
C ARG A 768 0.08 6.95 24.13
N SER A 769 -0.57 7.77 24.95
CA SER A 769 -0.91 9.15 24.59
C SER A 769 0.29 10.08 24.43
N ARG A 770 1.49 9.65 24.84
CA ARG A 770 2.77 10.38 24.71
C ARG A 770 3.65 9.89 23.57
N ILE A 771 3.24 8.83 22.87
CA ILE A 771 4.00 8.26 21.76
C ILE A 771 3.40 8.76 20.46
N HIS A 772 4.17 9.57 19.74
CA HIS A 772 3.87 10.00 18.38
C HIS A 772 4.60 9.11 17.39
N SER A 773 4.03 8.94 16.21
CA SER A 773 4.71 8.36 15.05
C SER A 773 4.29 9.15 13.82
N GLN A 774 4.86 8.84 12.65
CA GLN A 774 4.41 9.44 11.39
C GLN A 774 2.93 9.11 11.03
N GLY A 775 2.29 8.22 11.79
CA GLY A 775 0.86 7.94 11.76
C GLY A 775 0.52 6.56 11.21
N ASP A 776 -0.78 6.28 11.10
CA ASP A 776 -1.27 4.99 10.62
C ASP A 776 -1.08 4.84 9.11
N HIS A 777 -0.88 5.93 8.36
CA HIS A 777 -0.72 5.87 6.91
C HIS A 777 0.72 5.64 6.42
N VAL A 778 1.58 5.00 7.22
CA VAL A 778 2.99 4.71 6.83
C VAL A 778 3.16 3.26 6.45
N VAL A 779 3.87 3.00 5.34
CA VAL A 779 4.13 1.65 4.85
C VAL A 779 5.06 0.93 5.82
N ARG A 780 4.53 -0.08 6.51
CA ARG A 780 5.29 -0.89 7.47
C ARG A 780 5.32 -2.35 7.04
N SER A 781 6.48 -2.97 7.24
CA SER A 781 6.75 -4.39 7.08
C SER A 781 5.68 -5.26 7.70
N VAL A 782 5.50 -6.40 7.03
CA VAL A 782 4.52 -7.41 7.38
C VAL A 782 5.25 -8.73 7.53
N ARG A 783 5.28 -9.24 8.76
CA ARG A 783 6.03 -10.46 9.12
C ARG A 783 7.52 -10.32 8.74
N TRP A 784 7.97 -11.02 7.71
CA TRP A 784 9.35 -11.04 7.22
C TRP A 784 9.53 -10.22 5.93
N VAL A 785 8.48 -9.59 5.40
CA VAL A 785 8.54 -8.81 4.16
C VAL A 785 8.91 -7.37 4.51
N PRO A 786 10.09 -6.87 4.09
CA PRO A 786 10.51 -5.50 4.34
C PRO A 786 9.54 -4.47 3.76
N ALA A 787 9.39 -3.31 4.40
CA ALA A 787 8.48 -2.25 3.96
C ALA A 787 8.66 -1.85 2.49
N HIS A 788 9.92 -1.72 2.03
CA HIS A 788 10.26 -1.33 0.65
C HIS A 788 9.85 -2.37 -0.43
N MET A 789 9.46 -3.58 -0.02
CA MET A 789 8.95 -4.63 -0.91
C MET A 789 7.41 -4.71 -0.95
N LEU A 790 6.71 -3.98 -0.09
CA LEU A 790 5.25 -4.02 -0.02
C LEU A 790 4.58 -3.23 -1.15
N GLU A 791 5.20 -2.13 -1.56
CA GLU A 791 4.78 -1.31 -2.69
C GLU A 791 5.87 -1.26 -3.77
N PRO A 792 6.09 -2.34 -4.54
CA PRO A 792 7.16 -2.38 -5.54
C PRO A 792 7.01 -1.31 -6.63
N ASP A 793 5.78 -0.86 -6.87
CA ASP A 793 5.47 0.19 -7.85
C ASP A 793 5.50 1.59 -7.23
N ASN A 794 5.63 1.74 -5.90
CA ASN A 794 5.61 3.02 -5.18
C ASN A 794 6.75 3.08 -4.13
N ARG A 795 7.96 2.70 -4.55
CA ARG A 795 9.13 2.70 -3.67
C ARG A 795 9.50 4.11 -3.21
N HIS A 796 9.15 5.13 -3.98
CA HIS A 796 9.42 6.52 -3.64
C HIS A 796 8.76 6.91 -2.31
N ARG A 797 7.49 6.55 -2.11
CA ARG A 797 6.78 6.77 -0.85
C ARG A 797 7.53 6.16 0.33
N VAL A 798 7.84 4.87 0.26
CA VAL A 798 8.48 4.15 1.38
C VAL A 798 9.84 4.76 1.73
N ASN A 799 10.58 5.23 0.71
CA ASN A 799 11.84 5.94 0.91
C ASN A 799 11.66 7.30 1.58
N LEU A 800 10.65 8.08 1.19
CA LEU A 800 10.32 9.36 1.82
C LEU A 800 9.90 9.17 3.28
N GLU A 801 9.07 8.17 3.56
CA GLU A 801 8.66 7.82 4.92
C GLU A 801 9.88 7.46 5.80
N ALA A 802 10.78 6.62 5.29
CA ALA A 802 12.04 6.29 5.96
C ALA A 802 12.93 7.53 6.18
N LEU A 803 13.01 8.44 5.21
CA LEU A 803 13.78 9.66 5.37
C LEU A 803 13.17 10.58 6.43
N VAL A 804 11.85 10.76 6.44
CA VAL A 804 11.16 11.56 7.46
C VAL A 804 11.37 10.97 8.85
N ASP A 805 11.29 9.64 9.03
CA ASP A 805 11.63 8.99 10.30
C ASP A 805 13.07 9.33 10.73
N THR A 806 14.03 9.27 9.81
CA THR A 806 15.44 9.60 10.09
C THR A 806 15.59 11.05 10.54
N LEU A 807 14.96 11.98 9.82
CA LEU A 807 15.04 13.42 10.11
C LEU A 807 14.31 13.76 11.41
N ALA A 808 13.14 13.19 11.65
CA ALA A 808 12.38 13.37 12.89
C ALA A 808 13.15 12.85 14.10
N MET A 809 13.75 11.65 14.00
CA MET A 809 14.64 11.15 15.05
C MET A 809 15.82 12.09 15.32
N SER A 810 16.42 12.66 14.26
CA SER A 810 17.56 13.59 14.41
C SER A 810 17.21 14.91 15.10
N ARG A 811 15.93 15.29 15.14
CA ARG A 811 15.44 16.50 15.84
C ARG A 811 15.23 16.29 17.34
N CYS A 812 15.22 15.05 17.82
CA CYS A 812 15.04 14.75 19.23
C CYS A 812 16.34 14.94 20.03
N GLN A 813 16.21 15.10 21.35
CA GLN A 813 17.36 15.30 22.25
C GLN A 813 18.01 13.98 22.66
N PHE A 814 17.21 12.91 22.72
CA PHE A 814 17.63 11.57 23.11
C PHE A 814 17.22 10.54 22.05
N LEU A 815 17.93 9.41 22.00
CA LEU A 815 17.63 8.32 21.07
C LEU A 815 17.75 6.95 21.75
N LEU A 816 16.66 6.18 21.75
CA LEU A 816 16.62 4.79 22.17
C LEU A 816 16.53 3.91 20.93
N HIS A 817 17.51 3.04 20.69
CA HIS A 817 17.58 2.29 19.43
C HIS A 817 18.28 0.94 19.55
N GLY A 818 18.27 0.16 18.48
CA GLY A 818 19.21 -0.94 18.24
C GLY A 818 20.16 -0.65 17.08
N PHE A 819 20.94 -1.64 16.68
CA PHE A 819 21.74 -1.61 15.45
C PHE A 819 20.87 -1.42 14.22
N SER A 820 20.89 -0.22 13.67
CA SER A 820 20.19 0.15 12.44
C SER A 820 20.89 1.28 11.71
N THR A 821 20.92 1.18 10.39
CA THR A 821 21.38 2.25 9.49
C THR A 821 20.54 3.52 9.60
N MET A 822 19.26 3.39 9.95
CA MET A 822 18.35 4.51 10.17
C MET A 822 18.71 5.29 11.44
N SER A 823 19.04 4.58 12.52
CA SER A 823 19.46 5.20 13.79
C SER A 823 20.81 5.89 13.63
N GLU A 824 21.75 5.25 12.95
CA GLU A 824 23.06 5.88 12.67
C GLU A 824 22.92 7.08 11.74
N ALA A 825 22.01 7.03 10.76
CA ALA A 825 21.69 8.18 9.93
C ALA A 825 21.17 9.37 10.75
N ALA A 826 20.30 9.12 11.74
CA ALA A 826 19.84 10.16 12.66
C ALA A 826 20.99 10.74 13.50
N ILE A 827 21.94 9.91 13.93
CA ILE A 827 23.15 10.35 14.66
C ILE A 827 24.11 11.13 13.74
N TYR A 828 24.24 10.76 12.47
CA TYR A 828 25.00 11.56 11.50
C TYR A 828 24.34 12.92 11.25
N MET A 829 23.01 12.99 11.26
CA MET A 829 22.30 14.26 11.14
C MET A 829 22.42 15.11 12.42
N ASN A 830 22.51 14.49 13.60
CA ASN A 830 22.65 15.16 14.89
C ASN A 830 23.66 14.42 15.78
N LEU A 831 24.92 14.88 15.78
CA LEU A 831 26.00 14.23 16.51
C LEU A 831 25.78 14.21 18.04
N ASN A 832 24.98 15.13 18.59
CA ASN A 832 24.67 15.13 20.03
C ASN A 832 23.96 13.83 20.46
N LEU A 833 23.21 13.20 19.55
CA LEU A 833 22.57 11.91 19.83
C LEU A 833 23.57 10.80 20.16
N HIS A 834 24.83 10.89 19.70
CA HIS A 834 25.85 9.92 20.10
C HIS A 834 26.07 9.87 21.62
N TYR A 835 26.01 11.03 22.29
CA TYR A 835 26.17 11.14 23.74
C TYR A 835 24.86 10.95 24.51
N HIS A 836 23.72 11.04 23.82
CA HIS A 836 22.37 10.97 24.39
C HIS A 836 21.56 9.79 23.87
N SER A 837 22.24 8.71 23.44
CA SER A 837 21.56 7.50 22.98
C SER A 837 21.83 6.27 23.84
N VAL A 838 20.84 5.38 23.86
CA VAL A 838 20.94 4.03 24.40
C VAL A 838 20.76 3.05 23.26
N ASN A 839 21.81 2.29 22.95
CA ASN A 839 21.75 1.21 21.97
C ASN A 839 21.48 -0.13 22.69
N LEU A 840 20.25 -0.62 22.64
CA LEU A 840 19.82 -1.84 23.32
C LEU A 840 20.43 -3.14 22.74
N ASP A 841 21.13 -3.09 21.59
CA ASP A 841 21.92 -4.23 21.12
C ASP A 841 23.36 -4.22 21.67
N ASP A 842 23.81 -3.14 22.32
CA ASP A 842 25.10 -3.08 23.00
C ASP A 842 24.97 -3.70 24.40
N VAL A 843 25.72 -4.76 24.66
CA VAL A 843 25.70 -5.45 25.98
C VAL A 843 26.13 -4.56 27.14
N ASN A 844 26.86 -3.48 26.85
CA ASN A 844 27.34 -2.51 27.83
C ASN A 844 26.59 -1.17 27.76
N HIS A 845 25.36 -1.17 27.22
CA HIS A 845 24.56 0.06 27.17
C HIS A 845 24.25 0.58 28.58
N MET A 846 24.03 1.89 28.67
CA MET A 846 23.61 2.58 29.89
C MET A 846 22.36 1.92 30.51
N GLY A 847 22.34 1.76 31.83
CA GLY A 847 21.18 1.23 32.56
C GLY A 847 20.02 2.23 32.64
N VAL A 848 18.81 1.76 32.96
CA VAL A 848 17.59 2.60 33.04
C VAL A 848 17.76 3.78 34.01
N LYS A 849 18.37 3.55 35.19
CA LYS A 849 18.61 4.60 36.19
C LYS A 849 19.63 5.64 35.73
N GLU A 850 20.71 5.19 35.09
CA GLU A 850 21.75 6.07 34.54
C GLU A 850 21.17 6.95 33.43
N PHE A 851 20.30 6.37 32.59
CA PHE A 851 19.58 7.11 31.55
C PHE A 851 18.65 8.17 32.15
N GLU A 852 17.92 7.83 33.21
CA GLU A 852 17.10 8.80 33.93
C GLU A 852 17.92 9.97 34.50
N VAL A 853 19.09 9.68 35.07
CA VAL A 853 20.02 10.70 35.59
C VAL A 853 20.54 11.58 34.47
N LEU A 854 20.94 11.00 33.33
CA LEU A 854 21.37 11.74 32.14
C LEU A 854 20.30 12.74 31.69
N ILE A 855 19.03 12.32 31.67
CA ILE A 855 17.92 13.18 31.24
C ILE A 855 17.68 14.32 32.24
N ARG A 856 17.71 14.03 33.55
CA ARG A 856 17.55 15.04 34.61
C ARG A 856 18.68 16.08 34.58
N GLY A 857 19.88 15.67 34.20
CA GLY A 857 21.04 16.55 34.07
C GLY A 857 21.05 17.41 32.80
N ASN A 858 20.14 17.16 31.84
CA ASN A 858 20.09 17.93 30.61
C ASN A 858 19.33 19.24 30.79
N GLU A 859 20.04 20.37 30.67
CA GLU A 859 19.49 21.72 30.85
C GLU A 859 18.31 22.03 29.91
N PHE A 860 18.33 21.52 28.68
CA PHE A 860 17.25 21.76 27.72
C PHE A 860 15.91 21.17 28.17
N CYS A 861 15.94 20.08 28.93
CA CYS A 861 14.72 19.46 29.43
C CYS A 861 14.34 19.94 30.84
N SER A 862 15.19 20.77 31.48
CA SER A 862 15.02 21.21 32.88
C SER A 862 14.86 22.74 33.06
N SER A 863 15.23 23.57 32.09
CA SER A 863 15.34 25.04 32.22
C SER A 863 14.02 25.84 32.20
N ARG A 864 12.87 25.22 32.50
CA ARG A 864 11.58 25.93 32.72
C ARG A 864 10.81 25.33 33.90
N ARG A 865 11.47 25.29 35.06
CA ARG A 865 10.79 25.21 36.35
C ARG A 865 10.31 26.58 36.79
#